data_AF-A0A924DM06-F1
#
_entry.id   AF-A0A924DM06-F1
#
_cell.length_a   1.000
_cell.length_b   1.000
_cell.length_c   1.000
_cell.angle_alpha   90.00
_cell.angle_beta   90.00
_cell.angle_gamma   90.00
#
_symmetry.space_group_name_H-M   'P 1'
#
loop_
_entity.id
_entity.type
_entity.pdbx_description
1 polymer ?
#
loop_
_entity_poly.entity_id
_entity_poly.type
_entity_poly.pdbx_seq_one_letter_code
_entity_poly.pdbx_strand_id
1 'polypeptide(L)'
;MKTLFTTILLFSITIFAHAGESFIPLQKGVRMASDDLLYGDNVLSSREAQDLSDSKLIDLSTLQPKSNEIWSPEKSILNDQEAIALQENETLTFEGSLTSNTGLYRFNAIPQNGSKIYTIHLDKTLHTLLLRKNILRKLGYKIPAIKYLKKVSIQFNTVEEREQFLKKDIPENTLGAAERWVKKVNELTLDLYDLAVTEPSENDFYNIAMGVPTQTINSRTLRSLLIPYSILDLYESINKFSWVDGKVDNRAAVLAHFTGNDFATTIEDAQWMIRKFNLLSRDEIKEAVDHSYFPQEISSVVLEKVISRRNSLNRLFLEKAPDLKVNQKITIGESVKEGKVIQKDYPGYASRFAYGDAESPFEQLRFYLYSKIQSNAIDNLISKFNKYLVGYDLAKTRSKFFQKQFEDGLNHFIQTGEINPIGVTTWTSPMFNAQLIFSRDIILGNYLGTDNLVQLADTFGASVDLGVYLGVEGLGNNLAGSVKASTAIVRTFSHVKPVKNLKQSLKEPYKNMFVSLLKNSLKERYFSLSELKHSTESNDEKAKKVQGLLKEIDLYLDTGESLIMTDRLMPSTEVKLNFTTGLIGAGVGVGAGVTTIKRIHIYKKSPKILQIYDDSGFVTDINVSFQVSEYIPLLKITGKFDRGHYNIKSYMVNLSSDLDENPNLYTNSLGVYNVLKNKDFEILNSAAAPVKLDANFKDRSVGFSLLFWKMKAIKGKTYYDLVTKDGISGSYFSLNKDFISGINVEALSKQMANYYLSEQTKGDVSLTVEGDINPGDSFFGRSLTKSTRFEASLNAEKKFERKFLSLSDSKQGWALSPNKLIKMMTKVNEKFQTTLFDTAQIDFEKLRLFKIGYHVNLYDRGIERLNAIKVSDIDTIEARYKAERACPQDEGSSNSAACGDLSTIKWNLKKCQKTKNEEDLASCDVELIDDLLNYLTFSDFKQIIGVENLYVYGTMDGFRQHSEILNDTIFSNTVGKIGSREWNGPLDIVRELLGLSGGEFSGSWMRESI
;
A
#
# COMPACT_ATOMS: atom_id res chain seq x y z
N MET A 1 -20.67 30.81 8.34
CA MET A 1 -20.63 29.38 8.74
C MET A 1 -20.72 28.42 7.54
N LYS A 2 -21.59 28.64 6.55
CA LYS A 2 -21.56 27.90 5.26
C LYS A 2 -20.40 28.28 4.32
N THR A 3 -19.88 29.50 4.44
CA THR A 3 -18.76 30.03 3.62
C THR A 3 -17.36 29.68 4.12
N LEU A 4 -17.23 29.15 5.35
CA LEU A 4 -15.93 28.74 5.91
C LEU A 4 -15.61 27.25 5.62
N PHE A 5 -16.65 26.45 5.37
CA PHE A 5 -16.53 25.05 4.97
C PHE A 5 -16.12 24.88 3.50
N THR A 6 -16.28 25.93 2.69
CA THR A 6 -16.01 25.90 1.25
C THR A 6 -14.53 26.17 0.93
N THR A 7 -13.80 26.86 1.81
CA THR A 7 -12.42 27.31 1.53
C THR A 7 -11.34 26.31 1.95
N ILE A 8 -11.67 25.37 2.86
CA ILE A 8 -10.70 24.37 3.36
C ILE A 8 -10.59 23.14 2.43
N LEU A 9 -11.50 22.97 1.46
CA LEU A 9 -11.44 21.86 0.49
C LEU A 9 -10.55 22.16 -0.74
N LEU A 10 -10.03 23.38 -0.88
CA LEU A 10 -9.43 23.87 -2.13
C LEU A 10 -7.90 23.76 -2.24
N PHE A 11 -7.17 23.33 -1.19
CA PHE A 11 -5.70 23.41 -1.18
C PHE A 11 -4.94 22.08 -0.99
N SER A 12 -5.56 20.96 -1.34
CA SER A 12 -4.88 19.66 -1.41
C SER A 12 -5.29 18.83 -2.63
N ILE A 13 -5.26 19.45 -3.80
CA ILE A 13 -5.27 18.74 -5.08
C ILE A 13 -3.91 18.99 -5.73
N THR A 14 -2.98 18.06 -5.55
CA THR A 14 -1.91 17.89 -6.53
C THR A 14 -2.59 17.61 -7.87
N ILE A 15 -2.56 18.58 -8.78
CA ILE A 15 -3.12 18.49 -10.13
C ILE A 15 -2.22 17.55 -10.95
N PHE A 16 -2.33 16.25 -10.70
CA PHE A 16 -2.18 15.27 -11.76
C PHE A 16 -3.47 15.32 -12.57
N ALA A 17 -3.41 15.23 -13.90
CA ALA A 17 -4.61 15.01 -14.72
C ALA A 17 -5.30 13.73 -14.20
N HIS A 18 -6.37 13.89 -13.40
CA HIS A 18 -7.10 12.76 -12.85
C HIS A 18 -7.93 12.15 -13.97
N ALA A 19 -7.67 10.90 -14.32
CA ALA A 19 -8.68 10.07 -14.96
C ALA A 19 -9.89 10.01 -14.01
N GLY A 20 -11.08 10.30 -14.52
CA GLY A 20 -12.33 10.08 -13.79
C GLY A 20 -12.60 8.58 -13.67
N GLU A 21 -13.19 8.15 -12.56
CA GLU A 21 -13.76 6.82 -12.43
C GLU A 21 -15.29 6.94 -12.41
N SER A 22 -15.95 6.14 -13.24
CA SER A 22 -17.41 6.02 -13.26
C SER A 22 -17.84 4.63 -12.79
N PHE A 23 -18.95 4.60 -12.06
CA PHE A 23 -19.54 3.39 -11.50
C PHE A 23 -20.78 3.00 -12.30
N ILE A 24 -20.90 1.74 -12.69
CA ILE A 24 -22.10 1.18 -13.32
C ILE A 24 -22.69 0.12 -12.39
N PRO A 25 -23.84 0.35 -11.74
CA PRO A 25 -24.48 -0.66 -10.92
C PRO A 25 -24.76 -1.93 -11.74
N LEU A 26 -24.31 -3.09 -11.26
CA LEU A 26 -24.56 -4.37 -11.92
C LEU A 26 -25.97 -4.91 -11.65
N GLN A 27 -26.72 -4.27 -10.75
CA GLN A 27 -28.12 -4.54 -10.50
C GLN A 27 -29.01 -3.64 -11.37
N LYS A 28 -29.92 -4.26 -12.12
CA LYS A 28 -30.94 -3.56 -12.93
C LYS A 28 -31.86 -2.71 -12.05
N GLY A 29 -32.32 -1.57 -12.57
CA GLY A 29 -33.29 -0.68 -11.89
C GLY A 29 -32.72 0.23 -10.79
N VAL A 30 -31.41 0.22 -10.54
CA VAL A 30 -30.77 1.15 -9.57
C VAL A 30 -30.74 2.58 -10.11
N ARG A 31 -30.58 2.73 -11.43
CA ARG A 31 -30.61 4.01 -12.15
C ARG A 31 -31.80 3.99 -13.11
N MET A 32 -32.44 5.15 -13.30
CA MET A 32 -33.56 5.27 -14.25
C MET A 32 -33.10 4.91 -15.67
N ALA A 33 -33.98 4.28 -16.43
CA ALA A 33 -33.77 3.98 -17.85
C ALA A 33 -33.58 5.26 -18.68
N SER A 34 -32.93 5.13 -19.84
CA SER A 34 -32.72 6.24 -20.77
C SER A 34 -34.04 6.73 -21.37
N ASP A 35 -34.12 8.01 -21.71
CA ASP A 35 -35.34 8.69 -22.18
C ASP A 35 -35.48 8.75 -23.72
N ASP A 36 -34.57 8.08 -24.44
CA ASP A 36 -34.51 8.08 -25.91
C ASP A 36 -34.73 6.68 -26.51
N LEU A 37 -35.23 5.70 -25.74
CA LEU A 37 -35.37 4.31 -26.20
C LEU A 37 -36.57 4.12 -27.13
N LEU A 38 -36.35 3.45 -28.26
CA LEU A 38 -37.41 3.11 -29.21
C LEU A 38 -38.03 1.74 -28.90
N TYR A 39 -39.36 1.70 -28.77
CA TYR A 39 -40.15 0.47 -28.73
C TYR A 39 -41.28 0.55 -29.76
N GLY A 40 -41.14 -0.20 -30.86
CA GLY A 40 -41.91 0.06 -32.08
C GLY A 40 -41.55 1.43 -32.64
N ASP A 41 -42.57 2.27 -32.91
CA ASP A 41 -42.39 3.63 -33.41
C ASP A 41 -42.41 4.71 -32.29
N ASN A 42 -42.59 4.30 -31.04
CA ASN A 42 -42.69 5.22 -29.91
C ASN A 42 -41.35 5.38 -29.18
N VAL A 43 -41.04 6.61 -28.79
CA VAL A 43 -39.93 6.93 -27.89
C VAL A 43 -40.44 6.83 -26.46
N LEU A 44 -39.84 5.95 -25.67
CA LEU A 44 -40.20 5.72 -24.28
C LEU A 44 -39.59 6.80 -23.40
N SER A 45 -40.38 7.38 -22.50
CA SER A 45 -39.83 8.12 -21.36
C SER A 45 -39.09 7.17 -20.41
N SER A 46 -38.19 7.70 -19.57
CA SER A 46 -37.47 6.91 -18.56
C SER A 46 -38.39 6.08 -17.67
N ARG A 47 -39.59 6.60 -17.34
CA ARG A 47 -40.56 5.91 -16.48
C ARG A 47 -41.25 4.77 -17.21
N GLU A 48 -41.71 4.99 -18.45
CA GLU A 48 -42.33 3.94 -19.26
C GLU A 48 -41.34 2.81 -19.56
N ALA A 49 -40.09 3.14 -19.88
CA ALA A 49 -39.03 2.16 -20.07
C ALA A 49 -38.76 1.36 -18.78
N GLN A 50 -38.76 2.02 -17.61
CA GLN A 50 -38.60 1.34 -16.34
C GLN A 50 -39.76 0.39 -16.03
N ASP A 51 -41.01 0.82 -16.22
CA ASP A 51 -42.20 0.00 -15.99
C ASP A 51 -42.22 -1.25 -16.92
N LEU A 52 -41.80 -1.08 -18.18
CA LEU A 52 -41.63 -2.19 -19.13
C LEU A 52 -40.50 -3.16 -18.74
N SER A 53 -39.42 -2.65 -18.17
CA SER A 53 -38.33 -3.48 -17.65
C SER A 53 -38.74 -4.25 -16.39
N ASP A 54 -39.45 -3.59 -15.46
CA ASP A 54 -39.85 -4.16 -14.17
C ASP A 54 -40.91 -5.26 -14.32
N SER A 55 -41.79 -5.12 -15.32
CA SER A 55 -42.73 -6.17 -15.73
C SER A 55 -42.05 -7.39 -16.39
N LYS A 56 -40.73 -7.34 -16.60
CA LYS A 56 -39.91 -8.37 -17.27
C LYS A 56 -40.37 -8.71 -18.69
N LEU A 57 -41.12 -7.82 -19.32
CA LEU A 57 -41.65 -8.02 -20.67
C LEU A 57 -40.58 -7.79 -21.74
N ILE A 58 -39.63 -6.87 -21.50
CA ILE A 58 -38.63 -6.43 -22.49
C ILE A 58 -37.27 -6.26 -21.80
N ASP A 59 -36.20 -6.69 -22.47
CA ASP A 59 -34.83 -6.36 -22.07
C ASP A 59 -34.40 -5.04 -22.73
N LEU A 60 -34.34 -3.96 -21.94
CA LEU A 60 -33.99 -2.62 -22.44
C LEU A 60 -32.63 -2.57 -23.13
N SER A 61 -31.71 -3.49 -22.83
CA SER A 61 -30.38 -3.55 -23.48
C SER A 61 -30.45 -3.89 -24.98
N THR A 62 -31.60 -4.34 -25.47
CA THR A 62 -31.85 -4.70 -26.87
C THR A 62 -32.43 -3.56 -27.71
N LEU A 63 -33.04 -2.56 -27.06
CA LEU A 63 -33.65 -1.42 -27.74
C LEU A 63 -32.59 -0.50 -28.35
N GLN A 64 -32.93 0.22 -29.41
CA GLN A 64 -32.05 1.26 -29.98
C GLN A 64 -32.47 2.64 -29.45
N PRO A 65 -31.52 3.58 -29.29
CA PRO A 65 -31.89 4.96 -29.06
C PRO A 65 -32.45 5.59 -30.34
N LYS A 66 -33.25 6.64 -30.20
CA LYS A 66 -33.66 7.51 -31.30
C LYS A 66 -32.43 8.17 -31.92
N SER A 67 -32.31 8.12 -33.25
CA SER A 67 -31.24 8.84 -33.95
C SER A 67 -31.35 10.35 -33.71
N ASN A 68 -30.19 10.99 -33.55
CA ASN A 68 -30.08 12.41 -33.23
C ASN A 68 -28.89 13.05 -33.97
N GLU A 69 -28.53 14.28 -33.59
CA GLU A 69 -27.46 15.06 -34.21
C GLU A 69 -26.08 14.43 -34.01
N ILE A 70 -25.87 13.67 -32.91
CA ILE A 70 -24.57 13.09 -32.55
C ILE A 70 -24.44 11.60 -32.89
N TRP A 71 -25.55 10.88 -33.12
CA TRP A 71 -25.55 9.44 -33.36
C TRP A 71 -26.62 8.98 -34.36
N SER A 72 -26.23 8.03 -35.21
CA SER A 72 -27.09 7.30 -36.15
C SER A 72 -26.67 5.83 -36.25
N PRO A 73 -27.57 4.93 -36.69
CA PRO A 73 -27.21 3.52 -36.89
C PRO A 73 -26.18 3.30 -38.02
N GLU A 74 -26.01 4.27 -38.92
CA GLU A 74 -25.06 4.22 -40.03
C GLU A 74 -23.62 4.52 -39.58
N LYS A 75 -22.66 3.73 -40.06
CA LYS A 75 -21.23 3.94 -39.81
C LYS A 75 -20.73 5.14 -40.61
N SER A 76 -19.96 6.01 -39.96
CA SER A 76 -19.32 7.15 -40.63
C SER A 76 -17.98 6.76 -41.29
N ILE A 77 -17.59 7.50 -42.32
CA ILE A 77 -16.30 7.32 -43.02
C ILE A 77 -15.16 7.73 -42.08
N LEU A 78 -14.08 6.94 -42.03
CA LEU A 78 -12.91 7.24 -41.19
C LEU A 78 -12.02 8.35 -41.77
N ASN A 79 -11.74 8.28 -43.08
CA ASN A 79 -10.88 9.25 -43.75
C ASN A 79 -11.59 10.59 -43.93
N ASP A 80 -11.19 11.56 -43.11
CA ASP A 80 -11.66 12.94 -43.12
C ASP A 80 -10.53 13.94 -43.38
N GLN A 81 -9.35 13.47 -43.79
CA GLN A 81 -8.18 14.34 -43.96
C GLN A 81 -8.35 15.35 -45.08
N GLU A 82 -9.13 15.02 -46.10
CA GLU A 82 -9.45 15.90 -47.24
C GLU A 82 -10.60 16.88 -46.92
N ALA A 83 -11.35 16.66 -45.83
CA ALA A 83 -12.44 17.57 -45.44
C ALA A 83 -11.93 18.94 -44.96
N ILE A 84 -10.67 19.01 -44.51
CA ILE A 84 -10.00 20.25 -44.10
C ILE A 84 -8.90 20.56 -45.13
N ALA A 85 -9.01 21.72 -45.78
CA ALA A 85 -8.16 22.11 -46.91
C ALA A 85 -6.69 22.39 -46.56
N LEU A 86 -6.39 22.67 -45.28
CA LEU A 86 -5.06 23.02 -44.77
C LEU A 86 -4.00 21.95 -45.08
N GLN A 87 -2.83 22.34 -45.62
CA GLN A 87 -1.78 21.39 -46.03
C GLN A 87 -0.59 21.33 -45.05
N GLU A 88 0.22 20.28 -45.15
CA GLU A 88 1.48 20.18 -44.39
C GLU A 88 2.45 21.31 -44.78
N ASN A 89 3.18 21.86 -43.81
CA ASN A 89 4.14 22.96 -43.97
C ASN A 89 3.55 24.32 -44.38
N GLU A 90 2.23 24.48 -44.35
CA GLU A 90 1.60 25.78 -44.58
C GLU A 90 1.94 26.76 -43.43
N THR A 91 1.96 28.06 -43.73
CA THR A 91 2.22 29.11 -42.73
C THR A 91 0.91 29.77 -42.31
N LEU A 92 0.64 29.77 -41.00
CA LEU A 92 -0.54 30.35 -40.39
C LEU A 92 -0.18 31.52 -39.47
N THR A 93 -1.00 32.56 -39.44
CA THR A 93 -0.92 33.65 -38.47
C THR A 93 -1.66 33.26 -37.19
N PHE A 94 -1.02 33.44 -36.03
CA PHE A 94 -1.63 33.21 -34.73
C PHE A 94 -2.65 34.31 -34.39
N GLU A 95 -3.85 33.93 -33.97
CA GLU A 95 -4.94 34.87 -33.63
C GLU A 95 -5.26 34.89 -32.13
N GLY A 96 -4.98 33.80 -31.40
CA GLY A 96 -5.18 33.76 -29.96
C GLY A 96 -5.46 32.37 -29.38
N SER A 97 -5.16 32.22 -28.09
CA SER A 97 -5.38 31.01 -27.29
C SER A 97 -6.85 30.84 -26.89
N LEU A 98 -7.35 29.61 -26.91
CA LEU A 98 -8.70 29.25 -26.46
C LEU A 98 -8.68 28.57 -25.09
N THR A 99 -9.63 28.94 -24.24
CA THR A 99 -9.81 28.29 -22.93
C THR A 99 -10.18 26.82 -23.12
N SER A 100 -9.45 25.93 -22.45
CA SER A 100 -9.52 24.48 -22.66
C SER A 100 -9.31 23.75 -21.34
N ASN A 101 -9.70 22.47 -21.29
CA ASN A 101 -9.37 21.62 -20.15
C ASN A 101 -7.85 21.45 -20.06
N THR A 102 -7.33 21.39 -18.83
CA THR A 102 -5.90 21.17 -18.58
C THR A 102 -5.41 19.90 -19.29
N GLY A 103 -4.30 20.01 -20.02
CA GLY A 103 -3.71 18.92 -20.82
C GLY A 103 -3.91 19.07 -22.34
N LEU A 104 -4.95 19.79 -22.77
CA LEU A 104 -5.25 20.07 -24.18
C LEU A 104 -5.13 21.57 -24.43
N TYR A 105 -4.14 21.99 -25.22
CA TYR A 105 -3.99 23.38 -25.62
C TYR A 105 -4.62 23.61 -27.00
N ARG A 106 -5.44 24.65 -27.12
CA ARG A 106 -6.13 25.03 -28.35
C ARG A 106 -5.89 26.50 -28.65
N PHE A 107 -5.68 26.83 -29.91
CA PHE A 107 -5.56 28.20 -30.37
C PHE A 107 -6.08 28.34 -31.80
N ASN A 108 -6.47 29.56 -32.17
CA ASN A 108 -6.92 29.88 -33.50
C ASN A 108 -5.78 30.42 -34.37
N ALA A 109 -5.78 30.03 -35.64
CA ALA A 109 -4.83 30.50 -36.63
C ALA A 109 -5.47 30.63 -38.02
N ILE A 110 -4.97 31.57 -38.83
CA ILE A 110 -5.51 31.88 -40.17
C ILE A 110 -4.39 31.72 -41.22
N PRO A 111 -4.64 31.07 -42.37
CA PRO A 111 -3.64 31.00 -43.46
C PRO A 111 -3.33 32.39 -44.02
N GLN A 112 -2.06 32.63 -44.38
CA GLN A 112 -1.65 33.94 -44.93
C GLN A 112 -2.45 34.36 -46.18
N ASN A 113 -2.89 33.39 -46.99
CA ASN A 113 -3.65 33.61 -48.23
C ASN A 113 -5.13 33.17 -48.11
N GLY A 114 -5.67 33.05 -46.89
CA GLY A 114 -7.02 32.56 -46.64
C GLY A 114 -7.77 33.39 -45.60
N SER A 115 -9.09 33.23 -45.57
CA SER A 115 -9.96 33.87 -44.58
C SER A 115 -10.59 32.88 -43.59
N LYS A 116 -10.25 31.59 -43.70
CA LYS A 116 -10.79 30.55 -42.83
C LYS A 116 -9.99 30.47 -41.54
N ILE A 117 -10.70 30.39 -40.42
CA ILE A 117 -10.12 30.18 -39.10
C ILE A 117 -9.95 28.68 -38.89
N TYR A 118 -8.76 28.27 -38.46
CA TYR A 118 -8.49 26.91 -38.02
C TYR A 118 -8.20 26.89 -36.54
N THR A 119 -8.76 25.90 -35.83
CA THR A 119 -8.38 25.64 -34.44
C THR A 119 -7.34 24.53 -34.41
N ILE A 120 -6.15 24.85 -33.92
CA ILE A 120 -5.02 23.94 -33.76
C ILE A 120 -5.06 23.35 -32.35
N HIS A 121 -4.84 22.05 -32.24
CA HIS A 121 -4.87 21.29 -30.99
C HIS A 121 -3.49 20.68 -30.72
N LEU A 122 -2.93 20.98 -29.55
CA LEU A 122 -1.71 20.38 -29.03
C LEU A 122 -2.03 19.58 -27.76
N ASP A 123 -1.67 18.30 -27.77
CA ASP A 123 -1.94 17.38 -26.67
C ASP A 123 -0.83 16.32 -26.62
N LYS A 124 -0.47 15.86 -25.41
CA LYS A 124 0.44 14.74 -25.20
C LYS A 124 -0.18 13.40 -25.58
N THR A 125 -1.51 13.33 -25.66
CA THR A 125 -2.32 12.17 -25.98
C THR A 125 -3.10 12.35 -27.29
N LEU A 126 -2.59 13.19 -28.20
CA LEU A 126 -3.23 13.53 -29.48
C LEU A 126 -3.72 12.30 -30.26
N HIS A 127 -2.88 11.27 -30.36
CA HIS A 127 -3.22 10.05 -31.07
C HIS A 127 -4.32 9.22 -30.39
N THR A 128 -4.47 9.35 -29.06
CA THR A 128 -5.59 8.78 -28.31
C THR A 128 -6.90 9.47 -28.69
N LEU A 129 -6.89 10.80 -28.84
CA LEU A 129 -8.05 11.57 -29.34
C LEU A 129 -8.44 11.11 -30.76
N LEU A 130 -7.46 10.93 -31.66
CA LEU A 130 -7.71 10.44 -33.02
C LEU A 130 -8.25 9.01 -33.03
N LEU A 131 -7.74 8.13 -32.17
CA LEU A 131 -8.28 6.77 -32.00
C LEU A 131 -9.72 6.78 -31.52
N ARG A 132 -10.03 7.61 -30.52
CA ARG A 132 -11.39 7.78 -30.00
C ARG A 132 -12.33 8.26 -31.10
N LYS A 133 -11.93 9.27 -31.88
CA LYS A 133 -12.68 9.73 -33.07
C LYS A 133 -13.01 8.56 -33.99
N ASN A 134 -11.99 7.78 -34.38
CA ASN A 134 -12.15 6.73 -35.37
C ASN A 134 -13.05 5.59 -34.88
N ILE A 135 -12.88 5.14 -33.63
CA ILE A 135 -13.72 4.10 -33.05
C ILE A 135 -15.16 4.59 -32.88
N LEU A 136 -15.38 5.81 -32.39
CA LEU A 136 -16.73 6.38 -32.24
C LEU A 136 -17.47 6.45 -33.58
N ARG A 137 -16.78 6.80 -34.67
CA ARG A 137 -17.35 6.77 -36.04
C ARG A 137 -17.77 5.37 -36.49
N LYS A 138 -16.96 4.35 -36.17
CA LYS A 138 -17.32 2.94 -36.43
C LYS A 138 -18.50 2.46 -35.58
N LEU A 139 -18.77 3.11 -34.43
CA LEU A 139 -19.92 2.84 -33.56
C LEU A 139 -21.19 3.65 -33.94
N GLY A 140 -21.13 4.47 -35.00
CA GLY A 140 -22.27 5.24 -35.51
C GLY A 140 -22.37 6.67 -34.98
N TYR A 141 -21.38 7.14 -34.22
CA TYR A 141 -21.33 8.54 -33.79
C TYR A 141 -20.85 9.43 -34.93
N LYS A 142 -21.53 10.56 -35.10
CA LYS A 142 -21.12 11.64 -36.00
C LYS A 142 -20.07 12.44 -35.25
N ILE A 143 -18.85 12.51 -35.77
CA ILE A 143 -17.74 13.28 -35.18
C ILE A 143 -17.24 14.25 -36.24
N PRO A 144 -17.11 15.57 -35.95
CA PRO A 144 -16.56 16.55 -36.88
C PRO A 144 -15.17 16.14 -37.39
N ALA A 145 -14.78 16.67 -38.56
CA ALA A 145 -13.48 16.35 -39.14
C ALA A 145 -12.34 16.82 -38.24
N ILE A 146 -11.37 15.94 -37.98
CA ILE A 146 -10.14 16.27 -37.24
C ILE A 146 -8.96 15.81 -38.09
N LYS A 147 -8.26 16.75 -38.72
CA LYS A 147 -7.11 16.49 -39.58
C LYS A 147 -5.84 16.37 -38.74
N TYR A 148 -5.03 15.35 -39.01
CA TYR A 148 -3.69 15.24 -38.43
C TYR A 148 -2.67 15.90 -39.35
N LEU A 149 -1.79 16.71 -38.81
CA LEU A 149 -0.69 17.32 -39.55
C LEU A 149 0.62 17.05 -38.83
N LYS A 150 1.63 16.61 -39.58
CA LYS A 150 2.97 16.39 -39.02
C LYS A 150 3.66 17.70 -38.67
N LYS A 151 3.40 18.75 -39.46
CA LYS A 151 4.08 20.04 -39.34
C LYS A 151 3.28 21.20 -39.92
N VAL A 152 3.28 22.33 -39.21
CA VAL A 152 2.77 23.65 -39.64
C VAL A 152 3.70 24.75 -39.11
N SER A 153 3.85 25.85 -39.84
CA SER A 153 4.59 27.03 -39.37
C SER A 153 3.63 28.09 -38.85
N ILE A 154 3.85 28.60 -37.63
CA ILE A 154 3.03 29.65 -37.01
C ILE A 154 3.82 30.97 -36.98
N GLN A 155 3.23 32.01 -37.54
CA GLN A 155 3.70 33.39 -37.58
C GLN A 155 3.00 34.21 -36.49
N PHE A 156 3.79 34.94 -35.70
CA PHE A 156 3.33 35.83 -34.63
C PHE A 156 3.46 37.28 -35.07
N ASN A 157 2.66 38.16 -34.45
CA ASN A 157 2.69 39.59 -34.72
C ASN A 157 3.86 40.27 -33.99
N THR A 158 4.23 39.78 -32.81
CA THR A 158 5.35 40.30 -32.02
C THR A 158 6.22 39.21 -31.41
N VAL A 159 7.45 39.57 -31.03
CA VAL A 159 8.38 38.66 -30.34
C VAL A 159 7.84 38.31 -28.95
N GLU A 160 7.21 39.25 -28.27
CA GLU A 160 6.61 39.05 -26.94
C GLU A 160 5.48 38.01 -26.99
N GLU A 161 4.64 38.05 -28.03
CA GLU A 161 3.54 37.09 -28.23
C GLU A 161 4.09 35.68 -28.46
N ARG A 162 5.12 35.54 -29.29
CA ARG A 162 5.83 34.27 -29.53
C ARG A 162 6.46 33.73 -28.24
N GLU A 163 7.10 34.59 -27.45
CA GLU A 163 7.74 34.21 -26.18
C GLU A 163 6.71 33.78 -25.12
N GLN A 164 5.58 34.50 -25.04
CA GLN A 164 4.45 34.14 -24.18
C GLN A 164 3.88 32.77 -24.57
N PHE A 165 3.71 32.53 -25.87
CA PHE A 165 3.25 31.25 -26.41
C PHE A 165 4.16 30.08 -26.01
N LEU A 166 5.49 30.26 -26.14
CA LEU A 166 6.49 29.22 -25.85
C LEU A 166 6.70 28.98 -24.35
N LYS A 167 6.83 30.04 -23.56
CA LYS A 167 7.23 29.95 -22.15
C LYS A 167 6.07 29.73 -21.20
N LYS A 168 4.85 30.12 -21.60
CA LYS A 168 3.68 30.12 -20.74
C LYS A 168 2.52 29.33 -21.34
N ASP A 169 2.03 29.69 -22.53
CA ASP A 169 0.79 29.10 -23.03
C ASP A 169 0.91 27.59 -23.29
N ILE A 170 1.95 27.12 -23.99
CA ILE A 170 2.16 25.67 -24.19
C ILE A 170 2.40 24.96 -22.85
N PRO A 171 3.37 25.36 -21.99
CA PRO A 171 3.66 24.63 -20.76
C PRO A 171 2.51 24.58 -19.76
N GLU A 172 1.79 25.69 -19.55
CA GLU A 172 0.68 25.72 -18.59
C GLU A 172 -0.52 24.92 -19.08
N ASN A 173 -0.84 24.95 -20.39
CA ASN A 173 -2.04 24.30 -20.91
C ASN A 173 -1.84 22.83 -21.30
N THR A 174 -0.66 22.42 -21.77
CA THR A 174 -0.37 21.01 -22.12
C THR A 174 0.28 20.23 -20.96
N LEU A 175 0.70 20.93 -19.89
CA LEU A 175 1.55 20.40 -18.83
C LEU A 175 2.90 19.84 -19.36
N GLY A 176 3.30 20.18 -20.58
CA GLY A 176 4.45 19.64 -21.29
C GLY A 176 5.44 20.73 -21.71
N ALA A 177 6.71 20.35 -21.84
CA ALA A 177 7.74 21.28 -22.30
C ALA A 177 7.52 21.64 -23.78
N ALA A 178 7.65 22.90 -24.16
CA ALA A 178 7.33 23.39 -25.50
C ALA A 178 8.20 22.74 -26.59
N GLU A 179 9.41 22.29 -26.26
CA GLU A 179 10.36 21.62 -27.15
C GLU A 179 9.83 20.31 -27.72
N ARG A 180 8.75 19.75 -27.14
CA ARG A 180 8.06 18.57 -27.69
C ARG A 180 7.37 18.88 -29.01
N TRP A 181 6.77 20.05 -29.12
CA TRP A 181 6.04 20.51 -30.31
C TRP A 181 6.87 21.46 -31.16
N VAL A 182 7.88 22.12 -30.60
CA VAL A 182 8.66 23.18 -31.27
C VAL A 182 10.10 22.75 -31.45
N LYS A 183 10.54 22.58 -32.70
CA LYS A 183 11.96 22.25 -33.01
C LYS A 183 12.74 23.37 -33.68
N LYS A 184 12.06 24.33 -34.31
CA LYS A 184 12.69 25.47 -35.00
C LYS A 184 11.97 26.75 -34.63
N VAL A 185 12.74 27.73 -34.17
CA VAL A 185 12.25 29.06 -33.81
C VAL A 185 13.08 30.09 -34.58
N ASN A 186 12.43 30.93 -35.35
CA ASN A 186 13.00 32.16 -35.92
C ASN A 186 12.36 33.37 -35.22
N GLU A 187 12.72 34.60 -35.63
CA GLU A 187 12.33 35.85 -34.94
C GLU A 187 10.81 35.98 -34.68
N LEU A 188 9.95 35.73 -35.68
CA LEU A 188 8.50 35.78 -35.52
C LEU A 188 7.77 34.50 -35.96
N THR A 189 8.51 33.47 -36.40
CA THR A 189 7.93 32.20 -36.86
C THR A 189 8.43 31.03 -36.04
N LEU A 190 7.55 30.06 -35.76
CA LEU A 190 7.93 28.77 -35.18
C LEU A 190 7.32 27.61 -35.95
N ASP A 191 8.05 26.50 -36.02
CA ASP A 191 7.57 25.26 -36.61
C ASP A 191 6.97 24.36 -35.51
N LEU A 192 5.65 24.12 -35.59
CA LEU A 192 4.93 23.16 -34.76
C LEU A 192 4.92 21.78 -35.41
N TYR A 193 5.06 20.75 -34.60
CA TYR A 193 4.98 19.34 -34.97
C TYR A 193 3.87 18.64 -34.19
N ASP A 194 3.37 17.54 -34.76
CA ASP A 194 2.41 16.63 -34.12
C ASP A 194 1.15 17.33 -33.62
N LEU A 195 0.31 17.78 -34.56
CA LEU A 195 -0.86 18.60 -34.28
C LEU A 195 -2.13 18.07 -34.96
N ALA A 196 -3.26 18.32 -34.32
CA ALA A 196 -4.58 18.11 -34.92
C ALA A 196 -5.24 19.45 -35.24
N VAL A 197 -6.05 19.48 -36.29
CA VAL A 197 -6.73 20.68 -36.76
C VAL A 197 -8.20 20.41 -36.95
N THR A 198 -9.03 21.36 -36.51
CA THR A 198 -10.46 21.40 -36.78
C THR A 198 -10.83 22.72 -37.44
N GLU A 199 -11.80 22.68 -38.35
CA GLU A 199 -12.42 23.88 -38.94
C GLU A 199 -13.77 24.11 -38.23
N PRO A 200 -13.90 25.16 -37.39
CA PRO A 200 -15.15 25.42 -36.67
C PRO A 200 -16.27 25.83 -37.64
N SER A 201 -17.44 25.25 -37.45
CA SER A 201 -18.66 25.52 -38.23
C SER A 201 -19.83 25.88 -37.31
N GLU A 202 -20.75 26.74 -37.78
CA GLU A 202 -21.97 27.09 -37.03
C GLU A 202 -22.91 25.90 -36.79
N ASN A 203 -22.79 24.85 -37.61
CA ASN A 203 -23.55 23.61 -37.47
C ASN A 203 -22.81 22.54 -36.65
N ASP A 204 -21.66 22.87 -36.03
CA ASP A 204 -20.93 21.92 -35.21
C ASP A 204 -21.67 21.66 -33.89
N PHE A 205 -22.15 20.44 -33.75
CA PHE A 205 -22.57 19.91 -32.46
C PHE A 205 -21.34 19.58 -31.59
N TYR A 206 -21.57 19.41 -30.29
CA TYR A 206 -20.50 19.14 -29.33
C TYR A 206 -19.66 17.91 -29.74
N ASN A 207 -18.36 18.08 -29.90
CA ASN A 207 -17.45 17.01 -30.29
C ASN A 207 -17.18 16.06 -29.12
N ILE A 208 -17.95 14.96 -29.09
CA ILE A 208 -17.82 13.96 -28.04
C ILE A 208 -16.45 13.26 -28.03
N ALA A 209 -15.69 13.25 -29.13
CA ALA A 209 -14.31 12.72 -29.06
C ALA A 209 -13.42 13.51 -28.07
N MET A 210 -13.76 14.77 -27.77
CA MET A 210 -13.05 15.61 -26.81
C MET A 210 -13.63 15.60 -25.39
N GLY A 211 -14.75 14.90 -25.13
CA GLY A 211 -15.37 14.82 -23.81
C GLY A 211 -16.88 14.66 -23.88
N VAL A 212 -17.59 15.00 -22.81
CA VAL A 212 -19.06 15.21 -22.85
C VAL A 212 -19.39 16.51 -22.12
N PRO A 213 -20.52 17.17 -22.41
CA PRO A 213 -20.94 18.35 -21.66
C PRO A 213 -21.17 18.03 -20.18
N THR A 214 -21.04 19.03 -19.31
CA THR A 214 -21.25 18.91 -17.85
C THR A 214 -22.72 18.88 -17.42
N GLN A 215 -23.66 18.88 -18.38
CA GLN A 215 -25.10 18.84 -18.12
C GLN A 215 -25.58 17.42 -17.84
N THR A 216 -26.81 17.26 -17.36
CA THR A 216 -27.40 15.96 -17.03
C THR A 216 -27.49 15.07 -18.28
N ILE A 217 -26.80 13.92 -18.24
CA ILE A 217 -26.72 12.95 -19.33
C ILE A 217 -27.84 11.90 -19.17
N ASN A 218 -28.95 12.08 -19.91
CA ASN A 218 -30.14 11.21 -19.80
C ASN A 218 -30.33 10.23 -20.97
N SER A 219 -29.78 10.55 -22.14
CA SER A 219 -29.94 9.75 -23.36
C SER A 219 -28.97 8.56 -23.38
N ARG A 220 -29.40 7.40 -23.89
CA ARG A 220 -28.53 6.22 -24.05
C ARG A 220 -27.31 6.55 -24.89
N THR A 221 -27.48 7.37 -25.92
CA THR A 221 -26.39 7.80 -26.81
C THR A 221 -25.23 8.46 -26.06
N LEU A 222 -25.51 9.25 -25.01
CA LEU A 222 -24.46 9.87 -24.20
C LEU A 222 -24.05 9.00 -23.01
N ARG A 223 -25.01 8.38 -22.30
CA ARG A 223 -24.75 7.53 -21.11
C ARG A 223 -23.82 6.37 -21.44
N SER A 224 -23.97 5.78 -22.62
CA SER A 224 -23.20 4.61 -23.03
C SER A 224 -21.78 4.92 -23.51
N LEU A 225 -21.41 6.20 -23.71
CA LEU A 225 -20.05 6.62 -24.11
C LEU A 225 -18.98 6.25 -23.09
N LEU A 226 -19.37 5.99 -21.84
CA LEU A 226 -18.47 5.47 -20.82
C LEU A 226 -17.69 4.22 -21.30
N ILE A 227 -18.34 3.33 -22.05
CA ILE A 227 -17.71 2.08 -22.55
C ILE A 227 -16.59 2.37 -23.57
N PRO A 228 -16.80 3.07 -24.69
CA PRO A 228 -15.69 3.39 -25.59
C PRO A 228 -14.67 4.31 -24.94
N TYR A 229 -15.06 5.15 -23.97
CA TYR A 229 -14.10 6.01 -23.27
C TYR A 229 -13.18 5.18 -22.37
N SER A 230 -13.70 4.17 -21.68
CA SER A 230 -12.86 3.29 -20.84
C SER A 230 -11.95 2.39 -21.66
N ILE A 231 -12.44 1.86 -22.80
CA ILE A 231 -11.62 1.03 -23.69
C ILE A 231 -10.46 1.84 -24.30
N LEU A 232 -10.64 3.15 -24.47
CA LEU A 232 -9.73 4.03 -25.22
C LEU A 232 -9.10 5.13 -24.35
N ASP A 233 -9.06 4.95 -23.04
CA ASP A 233 -8.39 5.86 -22.11
C ASP A 233 -6.88 5.60 -22.04
N LEU A 234 -6.20 5.77 -23.18
CA LEU A 234 -4.76 5.59 -23.23
C LEU A 234 -4.06 6.79 -22.61
N TYR A 235 -3.30 6.55 -21.54
CA TYR A 235 -2.30 7.48 -21.03
C TYR A 235 -1.23 7.77 -22.10
N GLU A 236 -0.43 8.82 -21.89
CA GLU A 236 0.71 9.14 -22.77
C GLU A 236 1.65 7.93 -22.95
N SER A 237 1.91 7.17 -21.86
CA SER A 237 2.64 5.91 -21.93
C SER A 237 1.69 4.73 -22.13
N ILE A 238 1.93 3.98 -23.20
CA ILE A 238 1.20 2.75 -23.53
C ILE A 238 1.51 1.66 -22.50
N ASN A 239 2.68 1.68 -21.87
CA ASN A 239 3.04 0.69 -20.85
C ASN A 239 2.20 0.84 -19.58
N LYS A 240 1.73 2.05 -19.24
CA LYS A 240 0.83 2.27 -18.10
C LYS A 240 -0.62 1.89 -18.38
N PHE A 241 -0.95 1.68 -19.64
CA PHE A 241 -2.29 1.32 -20.06
C PHE A 241 -2.55 -0.19 -19.83
N SER A 242 -3.49 -0.53 -18.94
CA SER A 242 -3.77 -1.92 -18.56
C SER A 242 -4.35 -2.75 -19.71
N TRP A 243 -3.98 -4.04 -19.77
CA TRP A 243 -4.56 -5.05 -20.66
C TRP A 243 -6.01 -5.43 -20.32
N VAL A 244 -6.44 -5.14 -19.10
CA VAL A 244 -7.79 -5.40 -18.58
C VAL A 244 -8.48 -4.06 -18.33
N ASP A 245 -9.71 -3.94 -18.83
CA ASP A 245 -10.60 -2.82 -18.57
C ASP A 245 -11.64 -3.17 -17.52
N GLY A 246 -11.74 -2.28 -16.53
CA GLY A 246 -12.68 -2.37 -15.43
C GLY A 246 -12.40 -3.42 -14.37
N LYS A 247 -13.12 -3.27 -13.25
CA LYS A 247 -13.22 -4.25 -12.18
C LYS A 247 -14.63 -4.21 -11.57
N VAL A 248 -15.04 -5.30 -10.92
CA VAL A 248 -16.23 -5.29 -10.06
C VAL A 248 -15.83 -4.78 -8.68
N ASP A 249 -16.38 -3.64 -8.27
CA ASP A 249 -16.24 -3.11 -6.92
C ASP A 249 -17.61 -2.82 -6.33
N ASN A 250 -17.90 -3.37 -5.15
CA ASN A 250 -19.14 -3.13 -4.42
C ASN A 250 -20.42 -3.25 -5.29
N ARG A 251 -20.48 -4.30 -6.13
CA ARG A 251 -21.57 -4.57 -7.11
C ARG A 251 -21.75 -3.54 -8.22
N ALA A 252 -20.75 -2.71 -8.45
CA ALA A 252 -20.66 -1.86 -9.61
C ALA A 252 -19.45 -2.27 -10.46
N ALA A 253 -19.54 -2.12 -11.77
CA ALA A 253 -18.36 -2.05 -12.61
C ALA A 253 -17.74 -0.65 -12.44
N VAL A 254 -16.45 -0.60 -12.12
CA VAL A 254 -15.67 0.63 -12.04
C VAL A 254 -14.84 0.74 -13.31
N LEU A 255 -15.01 1.82 -14.05
CA LEU A 255 -14.34 2.08 -15.32
C LEU A 255 -13.63 3.44 -15.27
N ALA A 256 -12.34 3.45 -15.60
CA ALA A 256 -11.57 4.67 -15.73
C ALA A 256 -11.85 5.34 -17.09
N HIS A 257 -11.85 6.67 -17.13
CA HIS A 257 -12.02 7.46 -18.35
C HIS A 257 -11.41 8.86 -18.20
N PHE A 258 -11.11 9.52 -19.33
CA PHE A 258 -10.44 10.83 -19.36
C PHE A 258 -11.31 12.05 -18.99
N THR A 259 -12.60 11.88 -18.64
CA THR A 259 -13.53 13.00 -18.39
C THR A 259 -13.91 13.13 -16.92
N GLY A 260 -14.21 14.33 -16.43
CA GLY A 260 -14.70 14.54 -15.05
C GLY A 260 -16.20 14.33 -14.82
N ASN A 261 -16.96 13.89 -15.82
CA ASN A 261 -18.42 13.78 -15.76
C ASN A 261 -18.89 12.39 -15.28
N ASP A 262 -20.02 12.35 -14.55
CA ASP A 262 -20.76 11.11 -14.28
C ASP A 262 -21.74 10.84 -15.43
N PHE A 263 -21.54 9.71 -16.12
CA PHE A 263 -22.38 9.31 -17.26
C PHE A 263 -23.74 8.75 -16.84
N ALA A 264 -23.95 8.49 -15.54
CA ALA A 264 -25.15 7.81 -15.04
C ALA A 264 -25.48 6.51 -15.81
N THR A 265 -24.52 5.84 -16.43
CA THR A 265 -24.73 4.66 -17.30
C THR A 265 -25.45 3.54 -16.55
N THR A 266 -26.49 2.94 -17.14
CA THR A 266 -27.09 1.71 -16.62
C THR A 266 -26.36 0.47 -17.14
N ILE A 267 -26.59 -0.70 -16.53
CA ILE A 267 -26.09 -1.97 -17.06
C ILE A 267 -26.62 -2.23 -18.47
N GLU A 268 -27.86 -1.85 -18.77
CA GLU A 268 -28.48 -2.03 -20.08
C GLU A 268 -27.84 -1.15 -21.16
N ASP A 269 -27.51 0.11 -20.84
CA ASP A 269 -26.80 1.01 -21.76
C ASP A 269 -25.36 0.52 -22.01
N ALA A 270 -24.69 0.02 -20.98
CA ALA A 270 -23.36 -0.60 -21.10
C ALA A 270 -23.40 -1.83 -21.99
N GLN A 271 -24.33 -2.77 -21.75
CA GLN A 271 -24.52 -3.97 -22.55
C GLN A 271 -24.84 -3.65 -24.01
N TRP A 272 -25.69 -2.65 -24.27
CA TRP A 272 -25.99 -2.18 -25.63
C TRP A 272 -24.71 -1.75 -26.37
N MET A 273 -23.88 -0.92 -25.73
CA MET A 273 -22.65 -0.43 -26.35
C MET A 273 -21.59 -1.52 -26.49
N ILE A 274 -21.46 -2.41 -25.51
CA ILE A 274 -20.56 -3.57 -25.60
C ILE A 274 -20.96 -4.45 -26.79
N ARG A 275 -22.26 -4.70 -27.00
CA ARG A 275 -22.76 -5.44 -28.17
C ARG A 275 -22.43 -4.72 -29.48
N LYS A 276 -22.58 -3.39 -29.55
CA LYS A 276 -22.15 -2.61 -30.72
C LYS A 276 -20.64 -2.74 -30.98
N PHE A 277 -19.83 -2.65 -29.93
CA PHE A 277 -18.38 -2.85 -30.02
C PHE A 277 -18.03 -4.28 -30.44
N ASN A 278 -18.82 -5.28 -30.00
CA ASN A 278 -18.62 -6.67 -30.36
C ASN A 278 -18.86 -6.98 -31.85
N LEU A 279 -19.62 -6.14 -32.56
CA LEU A 279 -19.82 -6.24 -34.00
C LEU A 279 -18.60 -5.77 -34.81
N LEU A 280 -17.66 -5.04 -34.21
CA LEU A 280 -16.45 -4.61 -34.89
C LEU A 280 -15.51 -5.80 -35.08
N SER A 281 -15.10 -6.03 -36.33
CA SER A 281 -14.09 -7.04 -36.64
C SER A 281 -12.70 -6.58 -36.18
N ARG A 282 -11.76 -7.52 -36.07
CA ARG A 282 -10.35 -7.18 -35.80
C ARG A 282 -9.79 -6.22 -36.86
N ASP A 283 -10.16 -6.38 -38.12
CA ASP A 283 -9.69 -5.52 -39.21
C ASP A 283 -10.27 -4.11 -39.12
N GLU A 284 -11.53 -3.96 -38.70
CA GLU A 284 -12.13 -2.64 -38.47
C GLU A 284 -11.49 -1.90 -37.29
N ILE A 285 -11.13 -2.63 -36.21
CA ILE A 285 -10.38 -2.04 -35.09
C ILE A 285 -8.98 -1.66 -35.55
N LYS A 286 -8.31 -2.52 -36.32
CA LYS A 286 -6.99 -2.23 -36.90
C LYS A 286 -7.04 -0.99 -37.80
N GLU A 287 -8.03 -0.89 -38.67
CA GLU A 287 -8.24 0.28 -39.54
C GLU A 287 -8.38 1.56 -38.71
N ALA A 288 -9.16 1.53 -37.62
CA ALA A 288 -9.30 2.68 -36.73
C ALA A 288 -7.97 3.06 -36.05
N VAL A 289 -7.17 2.09 -35.63
CA VAL A 289 -5.83 2.31 -35.04
C VAL A 289 -4.86 2.89 -36.08
N ASP A 290 -4.84 2.35 -37.29
CA ASP A 290 -3.97 2.84 -38.38
C ASP A 290 -4.30 4.30 -38.74
N HIS A 291 -5.59 4.66 -38.79
CA HIS A 291 -6.06 6.04 -39.01
C HIS A 291 -5.86 6.97 -37.79
N SER A 292 -5.24 6.48 -36.71
CA SER A 292 -4.89 7.30 -35.53
C SER A 292 -3.45 7.83 -35.60
N TYR A 293 -2.68 7.43 -36.61
CA TYR A 293 -1.32 7.93 -36.90
C TYR A 293 -0.27 7.66 -35.83
N PHE A 294 -0.48 6.66 -34.97
CA PHE A 294 0.59 6.16 -34.09
C PHE A 294 1.77 5.61 -34.92
N PRO A 295 2.99 5.60 -34.37
CA PRO A 295 4.09 4.82 -34.95
C PRO A 295 3.67 3.34 -35.11
N GLN A 296 4.17 2.66 -36.14
CA GLN A 296 3.71 1.31 -36.52
C GLN A 296 3.86 0.29 -35.37
N GLU A 297 4.95 0.39 -34.62
CA GLU A 297 5.25 -0.45 -33.47
C GLU A 297 4.24 -0.21 -32.33
N ILE A 298 3.86 1.04 -32.12
CA ILE A 298 2.88 1.46 -31.12
C ILE A 298 1.47 1.02 -31.53
N SER A 299 1.07 1.24 -32.78
CA SER A 299 -0.22 0.78 -33.33
C SER A 299 -0.46 -0.70 -33.07
N SER A 300 0.60 -1.51 -33.22
CA SER A 300 0.52 -2.96 -33.03
C SER A 300 0.22 -3.34 -31.58
N VAL A 301 0.82 -2.65 -30.60
CA VAL A 301 0.53 -2.87 -29.16
C VAL A 301 -0.85 -2.33 -28.79
N VAL A 302 -1.21 -1.14 -29.29
CA VAL A 302 -2.53 -0.51 -29.04
C VAL A 302 -3.66 -1.40 -29.53
N LEU A 303 -3.54 -1.98 -30.72
CA LEU A 303 -4.52 -2.93 -31.26
C LEU A 303 -4.76 -4.10 -30.30
N GLU A 304 -3.70 -4.76 -29.84
CA GLU A 304 -3.82 -5.90 -28.93
C GLU A 304 -4.43 -5.51 -27.58
N LYS A 305 -4.09 -4.32 -27.05
CA LYS A 305 -4.68 -3.82 -25.80
C LYS A 305 -6.15 -3.48 -25.94
N VAL A 306 -6.57 -2.79 -27.01
CA VAL A 306 -7.98 -2.48 -27.29
C VAL A 306 -8.81 -3.76 -27.38
N ILE A 307 -8.30 -4.79 -28.08
CA ILE A 307 -8.98 -6.08 -28.19
C ILE A 307 -9.05 -6.79 -26.83
N SER A 308 -7.95 -6.79 -26.06
CA SER A 308 -7.91 -7.39 -24.72
C SER A 308 -8.94 -6.75 -23.78
N ARG A 309 -9.06 -5.42 -23.83
CA ARG A 309 -10.03 -4.64 -23.04
C ARG A 309 -11.48 -4.90 -23.46
N ARG A 310 -11.76 -5.00 -24.77
CA ARG A 310 -13.08 -5.46 -25.26
C ARG A 310 -13.44 -6.83 -24.67
N ASN A 311 -12.52 -7.78 -24.73
CA ASN A 311 -12.76 -9.13 -24.20
C ASN A 311 -12.95 -9.12 -22.67
N SER A 312 -12.23 -8.26 -21.92
CA SER A 312 -12.43 -8.15 -20.48
C SER A 312 -13.81 -7.56 -20.13
N LEU A 313 -14.30 -6.57 -20.88
CA LEU A 313 -15.65 -6.04 -20.67
C LEU A 313 -16.74 -7.07 -20.98
N ASN A 314 -16.54 -7.93 -21.99
CA ASN A 314 -17.46 -9.06 -22.24
C ASN A 314 -17.58 -9.96 -21.02
N ARG A 315 -16.45 -10.29 -20.37
CA ARG A 315 -16.44 -11.08 -19.13
C ARG A 315 -17.09 -10.32 -17.97
N LEU A 316 -16.79 -9.03 -17.81
CA LEU A 316 -17.28 -8.18 -16.73
C LEU A 316 -18.81 -8.02 -16.76
N PHE A 317 -19.38 -7.84 -17.94
CA PHE A 317 -20.82 -7.64 -18.16
C PHE A 317 -21.58 -8.92 -18.58
N LEU A 318 -20.91 -10.07 -18.55
CA LEU A 318 -21.45 -11.40 -18.88
C LEU A 318 -22.05 -11.48 -20.30
N GLU A 319 -21.47 -10.77 -21.25
CA GLU A 319 -21.87 -10.78 -22.66
C GLU A 319 -21.30 -12.02 -23.38
N LYS A 320 -22.14 -12.70 -24.17
CA LYS A 320 -21.82 -14.02 -24.77
C LYS A 320 -21.05 -13.94 -26.09
N ALA A 321 -20.45 -12.79 -26.41
CA ALA A 321 -19.70 -12.64 -27.66
C ALA A 321 -18.39 -13.44 -27.62
N PRO A 322 -17.94 -14.03 -28.74
CA PRO A 322 -16.66 -14.72 -28.78
C PRO A 322 -15.49 -13.74 -28.59
N ASP A 323 -14.50 -14.19 -27.83
CA ASP A 323 -13.25 -13.46 -27.63
C ASP A 323 -12.45 -13.42 -28.94
N LEU A 324 -11.96 -12.24 -29.28
CA LEU A 324 -10.98 -12.09 -30.34
C LEU A 324 -9.60 -12.51 -29.83
N LYS A 325 -8.79 -13.15 -30.67
CA LYS A 325 -7.43 -13.57 -30.29
C LYS A 325 -6.56 -12.35 -29.99
N VAL A 326 -5.87 -12.39 -28.84
CA VAL A 326 -4.93 -11.37 -28.37
C VAL A 326 -3.52 -11.94 -28.30
N ASN A 327 -2.53 -11.18 -28.74
CA ASN A 327 -1.11 -11.46 -28.52
C ASN A 327 -0.49 -10.48 -27.52
N GLN A 328 -0.48 -10.86 -26.24
CA GLN A 328 0.11 -10.04 -25.17
C GLN A 328 1.63 -9.99 -25.20
N LYS A 329 2.29 -10.89 -25.94
CA LYS A 329 3.76 -11.02 -26.00
C LYS A 329 4.33 -10.57 -27.35
N ILE A 330 3.69 -9.59 -27.98
CA ILE A 330 4.12 -9.06 -29.27
C ILE A 330 5.52 -8.44 -29.17
N THR A 331 6.40 -8.78 -30.10
CA THR A 331 7.77 -8.25 -30.17
C THR A 331 7.98 -7.71 -31.59
N ILE A 332 8.40 -6.44 -31.71
CA ILE A 332 8.64 -5.75 -32.97
C ILE A 332 9.95 -4.97 -32.84
N GLY A 333 10.97 -5.45 -33.55
CA GLY A 333 12.30 -4.84 -33.54
C GLY A 333 12.88 -4.68 -32.14
N GLU A 334 13.58 -3.57 -31.90
CA GLU A 334 14.09 -3.20 -30.57
C GLU A 334 13.13 -2.30 -29.79
N SER A 335 12.16 -1.69 -30.47
CA SER A 335 11.23 -0.70 -29.93
C SER A 335 10.13 -1.33 -29.08
N VAL A 336 9.73 -2.58 -29.35
CA VAL A 336 8.73 -3.33 -28.58
C VAL A 336 9.23 -4.75 -28.29
N LYS A 337 9.23 -5.16 -27.02
CA LYS A 337 9.60 -6.52 -26.57
C LYS A 337 8.57 -7.07 -25.60
N GLU A 338 8.09 -8.29 -25.85
CA GLU A 338 7.12 -9.01 -24.98
C GLU A 338 5.89 -8.16 -24.59
N GLY A 339 5.34 -7.40 -25.55
CA GLY A 339 4.17 -6.54 -25.35
C GLY A 339 4.46 -5.17 -24.74
N LYS A 340 5.74 -4.86 -24.48
CA LYS A 340 6.17 -3.63 -23.82
C LYS A 340 6.95 -2.72 -24.77
N VAL A 341 6.63 -1.43 -24.74
CA VAL A 341 7.32 -0.38 -25.50
C VAL A 341 8.60 0.03 -24.78
N ILE A 342 9.75 -0.12 -25.42
CA ILE A 342 11.07 0.23 -24.88
C ILE A 342 11.53 1.61 -25.37
N GLN A 343 11.21 1.95 -26.63
CA GLN A 343 11.58 3.24 -27.21
C GLN A 343 10.68 4.36 -26.67
N LYS A 344 11.30 5.39 -26.08
CA LYS A 344 10.58 6.52 -25.43
C LYS A 344 10.15 7.58 -26.44
N ASP A 345 11.06 8.00 -27.30
CA ASP A 345 10.88 9.10 -28.23
C ASP A 345 10.81 8.59 -29.68
N TYR A 346 9.87 9.11 -30.45
CA TYR A 346 9.72 8.84 -31.88
C TYR A 346 9.89 10.15 -32.65
N PRO A 347 10.78 10.22 -33.66
CA PRO A 347 10.97 11.44 -34.44
C PRO A 347 9.67 11.93 -35.08
N GLY A 348 9.32 13.19 -34.83
CA GLY A 348 8.13 13.83 -35.38
C GLY A 348 6.89 13.75 -34.49
N TYR A 349 6.99 13.11 -33.33
CA TYR A 349 5.92 12.97 -32.35
C TYR A 349 6.21 13.78 -31.08
N ALA A 350 5.18 14.38 -30.49
CA ALA A 350 5.26 15.09 -29.21
C ALA A 350 4.95 14.17 -28.01
N SER A 351 4.21 13.08 -28.25
CA SER A 351 3.89 12.04 -27.27
C SER A 351 5.11 11.18 -26.90
N ARG A 352 5.31 10.92 -25.60
CA ARG A 352 6.23 9.89 -25.12
C ARG A 352 5.50 8.58 -24.86
N PHE A 353 5.47 7.70 -25.86
CA PHE A 353 4.75 6.42 -25.78
C PHE A 353 5.29 5.45 -24.71
N ALA A 354 6.47 5.72 -24.15
CA ALA A 354 7.02 5.07 -22.97
C ALA A 354 7.84 6.05 -22.11
N TYR A 355 7.81 5.89 -20.80
CA TYR A 355 8.67 6.62 -19.85
C TYR A 355 9.93 5.84 -19.47
N GLY A 356 9.93 4.54 -19.75
CA GLY A 356 10.96 3.61 -19.29
C GLY A 356 10.74 3.15 -17.86
N ASP A 357 11.48 2.12 -17.50
CA ASP A 357 11.30 1.37 -16.26
C ASP A 357 11.51 2.27 -15.05
N ALA A 358 10.63 2.15 -14.07
CA ALA A 358 10.87 2.77 -12.78
C ALA A 358 12.03 2.05 -12.08
N GLU A 359 12.98 2.81 -11.53
CA GLU A 359 14.09 2.25 -10.76
C GLU A 359 13.52 1.55 -9.52
N SER A 360 13.74 0.23 -9.42
CA SER A 360 13.39 -0.53 -8.22
C SER A 360 14.54 -0.43 -7.20
N PRO A 361 14.26 -0.30 -5.89
CA PRO A 361 15.30 -0.39 -4.86
C PRO A 361 16.17 -1.65 -5.03
N PHE A 362 15.57 -2.76 -5.47
CA PHE A 362 16.23 -4.06 -5.59
C PHE A 362 16.77 -4.39 -6.98
N GLU A 363 16.73 -3.46 -7.93
CA GLU A 363 17.27 -3.70 -9.27
C GLU A 363 18.74 -4.15 -9.19
N GLN A 364 19.51 -3.54 -8.28
CA GLN A 364 20.91 -3.87 -8.02
C GLN A 364 21.09 -4.49 -6.63
N LEU A 365 20.77 -5.78 -6.53
CA LEU A 365 20.85 -6.56 -5.30
C LEU A 365 22.19 -6.43 -4.55
N ARG A 366 23.30 -6.23 -5.27
CA ARG A 366 24.63 -5.99 -4.68
C ARG A 366 24.63 -4.85 -3.66
N PHE A 367 23.83 -3.80 -3.84
CA PHE A 367 23.78 -2.68 -2.90
C PHE A 367 23.08 -3.04 -1.60
N TYR A 368 22.05 -3.90 -1.64
CA TYR A 368 21.46 -4.48 -0.43
C TYR A 368 22.49 -5.34 0.33
N LEU A 369 23.26 -6.16 -0.39
CA LEU A 369 24.30 -6.96 0.23
C LEU A 369 25.41 -6.08 0.83
N TYR A 370 25.85 -5.04 0.10
CA TYR A 370 26.84 -4.09 0.61
C TYR A 370 26.34 -3.32 1.83
N SER A 371 25.06 -2.91 1.86
CA SER A 371 24.50 -2.25 3.05
C SER A 371 24.50 -3.21 4.23
N LYS A 372 24.09 -4.47 4.07
CA LYS A 372 24.14 -5.46 5.16
C LYS A 372 25.58 -5.75 5.61
N ILE A 373 26.56 -5.81 4.70
CA ILE A 373 27.99 -5.95 5.08
C ILE A 373 28.45 -4.73 5.89
N GLN A 374 28.08 -3.51 5.45
CA GLN A 374 28.39 -2.27 6.13
C GLN A 374 27.76 -2.22 7.54
N SER A 375 26.49 -2.60 7.68
CA SER A 375 25.79 -2.71 8.97
C SER A 375 26.53 -3.66 9.91
N ASN A 376 26.89 -4.86 9.44
CA ASN A 376 27.63 -5.84 10.25
C ASN A 376 29.03 -5.33 10.63
N ALA A 377 29.73 -4.60 9.74
CA ALA A 377 31.03 -4.03 10.08
C ALA A 377 30.91 -3.00 11.21
N ILE A 378 29.88 -2.15 11.17
CA ILE A 378 29.58 -1.18 12.23
C ILE A 378 29.25 -1.92 13.53
N ASP A 379 28.37 -2.93 13.48
CA ASP A 379 27.96 -3.72 14.64
C ASP A 379 29.16 -4.40 15.32
N ASN A 380 30.11 -4.94 14.55
CA ASN A 380 31.33 -5.56 15.07
C ASN A 380 32.26 -4.55 15.76
N LEU A 381 32.44 -3.37 15.16
CA LEU A 381 33.24 -2.29 15.77
C LEU A 381 32.63 -1.84 17.10
N ILE A 382 31.30 -1.68 17.14
CA ILE A 382 30.56 -1.28 18.33
C ILE A 382 30.57 -2.39 19.38
N SER A 383 30.42 -3.65 18.98
CA SER A 383 30.56 -4.81 19.87
C SER A 383 31.94 -4.84 20.54
N LYS A 384 33.01 -4.62 19.76
CA LYS A 384 34.38 -4.54 20.28
C LYS A 384 34.56 -3.37 21.24
N PHE A 385 33.98 -2.21 20.95
CA PHE A 385 33.99 -1.06 21.86
C PHE A 385 33.22 -1.37 23.16
N ASN A 386 32.05 -1.99 23.06
CA ASN A 386 31.19 -2.33 24.19
C ASN A 386 31.82 -3.37 25.13
N LYS A 387 32.73 -4.24 24.65
CA LYS A 387 33.52 -5.14 25.53
C LYS A 387 34.31 -4.37 26.61
N TYR A 388 34.73 -3.12 26.34
CA TYR A 388 35.46 -2.28 27.31
C TYR A 388 34.55 -1.56 28.32
N LEU A 389 33.23 -1.56 28.08
CA LEU A 389 32.23 -0.89 28.92
C LEU A 389 31.52 -1.84 29.90
N VAL A 390 31.95 -3.12 29.93
CA VAL A 390 31.50 -4.13 30.88
C VAL A 390 32.35 -4.05 32.15
N GLY A 391 31.72 -3.78 33.29
CA GLY A 391 32.41 -3.62 34.57
C GLY A 391 32.77 -4.94 35.25
N TYR A 392 31.99 -6.00 34.99
CA TYR A 392 32.17 -7.31 35.59
C TYR A 392 32.05 -8.43 34.55
N ASP A 393 33.13 -9.20 34.39
CA ASP A 393 33.15 -10.36 33.50
C ASP A 393 32.60 -11.60 34.22
N LEU A 394 31.37 -11.98 33.89
CA LEU A 394 30.68 -13.15 34.45
C LEU A 394 31.44 -14.45 34.16
N ALA A 395 32.07 -14.59 32.99
CA ALA A 395 32.81 -15.80 32.63
C ALA A 395 34.07 -15.93 33.50
N LYS A 396 34.75 -14.81 33.76
CA LYS A 396 35.90 -14.78 34.68
C LYS A 396 35.48 -15.11 36.12
N THR A 397 34.34 -14.59 36.60
CA THR A 397 33.83 -14.92 37.94
C THR A 397 33.46 -16.39 38.06
N ARG A 398 32.75 -16.95 37.06
CA ARG A 398 32.45 -18.38 36.96
C ARG A 398 33.72 -19.24 36.90
N SER A 399 34.71 -18.84 36.12
CA SER A 399 35.99 -19.55 36.01
C SER A 399 36.78 -19.54 37.32
N LYS A 400 36.82 -18.41 38.04
CA LYS A 400 37.44 -18.33 39.37
C LYS A 400 36.74 -19.24 40.37
N PHE A 401 35.42 -19.31 40.31
CA PHE A 401 34.62 -20.22 41.12
C PHE A 401 34.98 -21.69 40.85
N PHE A 402 35.07 -22.12 39.58
CA PHE A 402 35.50 -23.47 39.24
C PHE A 402 36.97 -23.76 39.61
N GLN A 403 37.88 -22.80 39.44
CA GLN A 403 39.28 -22.94 39.89
C GLN A 403 39.35 -23.21 41.39
N LYS A 404 38.60 -22.43 42.18
CA LYS A 404 38.53 -22.62 43.63
C LYS A 404 37.96 -24.00 44.00
N GLN A 405 36.88 -24.44 43.34
CA GLN A 405 36.32 -25.77 43.60
C GLN A 405 37.29 -26.90 43.22
N PHE A 406 38.04 -26.73 42.13
CA PHE A 406 39.05 -27.69 41.73
C PHE A 406 40.19 -27.75 42.73
N GLU A 407 40.69 -26.61 43.21
CA GLU A 407 41.72 -26.54 44.26
C GLU A 407 41.23 -27.15 45.58
N ASP A 408 40.02 -26.81 46.02
CA ASP A 408 39.41 -27.36 47.25
C ASP A 408 39.21 -28.89 47.12
N GLY A 409 38.77 -29.36 45.96
CA GLY A 409 38.63 -30.79 45.65
C GLY A 409 39.96 -31.53 45.58
N LEU A 410 40.98 -30.92 44.98
CA LEU A 410 42.34 -31.47 44.90
C LEU A 410 42.98 -31.56 46.30
N ASN A 411 42.85 -30.51 47.10
CA ASN A 411 43.35 -30.49 48.49
C ASN A 411 42.66 -31.57 49.34
N HIS A 412 41.35 -31.77 49.15
CA HIS A 412 40.64 -32.85 49.82
C HIS A 412 41.15 -34.23 49.38
N PHE A 413 41.29 -34.45 48.06
CA PHE A 413 41.83 -35.69 47.51
C PHE A 413 43.26 -35.99 48.03
N ILE A 414 44.11 -34.98 48.13
CA ILE A 414 45.47 -35.11 48.69
C ILE A 414 45.41 -35.52 50.18
N GLN A 415 44.42 -35.06 50.94
CA GLN A 415 44.29 -35.33 52.38
C GLN A 415 43.59 -36.65 52.70
N THR A 416 42.60 -37.07 51.91
CA THR A 416 41.73 -38.21 52.23
C THR A 416 41.86 -39.39 51.26
N GLY A 417 42.47 -39.17 50.08
CA GLY A 417 42.49 -40.16 48.99
C GLY A 417 41.17 -40.26 48.22
N GLU A 418 40.16 -39.47 48.57
CA GLU A 418 38.83 -39.49 47.96
C GLU A 418 38.55 -38.21 47.16
N ILE A 419 37.99 -38.36 45.96
CA ILE A 419 37.60 -37.23 45.13
C ILE A 419 36.25 -36.72 45.65
N ASN A 420 36.23 -35.47 46.14
CA ASN A 420 34.98 -34.84 46.57
C ASN A 420 34.03 -34.69 45.37
N PRO A 421 32.81 -35.23 45.42
CA PRO A 421 31.82 -35.00 44.37
C PRO A 421 31.45 -33.51 44.36
N ILE A 422 31.39 -32.91 43.16
CA ILE A 422 30.96 -31.53 42.99
C ILE A 422 29.47 -31.46 43.33
N GLY A 423 29.15 -31.02 44.55
CA GLY A 423 27.77 -30.82 44.99
C GLY A 423 27.10 -29.60 44.35
N VAL A 424 25.80 -29.44 44.60
CA VAL A 424 25.05 -28.25 44.18
C VAL A 424 25.65 -27.03 44.87
N THR A 425 26.16 -26.10 44.07
CA THR A 425 26.90 -24.93 44.57
C THR A 425 26.49 -23.68 43.82
N THR A 426 26.63 -22.52 44.47
CA THR A 426 26.19 -21.25 43.90
C THR A 426 27.30 -20.22 43.90
N TRP A 427 27.27 -19.33 42.90
CA TRP A 427 28.14 -18.17 42.81
C TRP A 427 27.32 -16.95 42.47
N THR A 428 27.71 -15.79 42.97
CA THR A 428 27.03 -14.52 42.71
C THR A 428 28.00 -13.51 42.13
N SER A 429 27.50 -12.65 41.25
CA SER A 429 28.27 -11.55 40.67
C SER A 429 27.36 -10.33 40.53
N PRO A 430 27.81 -9.13 40.94
CA PRO A 430 27.17 -7.91 40.46
C PRO A 430 27.32 -7.83 38.93
N MET A 431 26.39 -7.12 38.30
CA MET A 431 26.37 -6.84 36.87
C MET A 431 26.36 -5.34 36.64
N PHE A 432 27.31 -4.88 35.82
CA PHE A 432 27.36 -3.52 35.29
C PHE A 432 27.73 -3.63 33.82
N ASN A 433 26.78 -3.35 32.93
CA ASN A 433 26.99 -3.36 31.50
C ASN A 433 26.56 -2.01 30.92
N ALA A 434 27.52 -1.18 30.52
CA ALA A 434 27.23 -0.04 29.66
C ALA A 434 27.45 -0.44 28.19
N GLN A 435 26.60 0.06 27.29
CA GLN A 435 26.71 -0.21 25.86
C GLN A 435 26.41 1.07 25.08
N LEU A 436 27.22 1.33 24.07
CA LEU A 436 26.92 2.28 23.01
C LEU A 436 26.11 1.56 21.93
N ILE A 437 25.06 2.19 21.45
CA ILE A 437 24.23 1.72 20.34
C ILE A 437 24.53 2.62 19.15
N PHE A 438 25.03 2.05 18.07
CA PHE A 438 25.27 2.77 16.83
C PHE A 438 25.10 1.80 15.67
N SER A 439 24.08 2.01 14.85
CA SER A 439 23.76 1.12 13.73
C SER A 439 23.17 1.90 12.57
N ARG A 440 23.38 1.37 11.36
CA ARG A 440 22.72 1.78 10.13
C ARG A 440 22.23 0.51 9.47
N ASP A 441 20.93 0.38 9.25
CA ASP A 441 20.36 -0.81 8.62
C ASP A 441 19.29 -0.46 7.59
N ILE A 442 19.14 -1.33 6.59
CA ILE A 442 18.04 -1.29 5.63
C ILE A 442 16.99 -2.29 6.09
N ILE A 443 15.83 -1.76 6.46
CA ILE A 443 14.72 -2.49 7.04
C ILE A 443 13.61 -2.59 6.00
N LEU A 444 13.03 -3.77 5.90
CA LEU A 444 11.91 -4.07 5.00
C LEU A 444 10.64 -4.14 5.84
N GLY A 445 9.62 -3.39 5.42
CA GLY A 445 8.36 -3.25 6.15
C GLY A 445 8.42 -2.25 7.31
N ASN A 446 7.33 -2.27 8.09
CA ASN A 446 7.10 -1.31 9.17
C ASN A 446 8.15 -1.44 10.26
N TYR A 447 8.69 -0.32 10.73
CA TYR A 447 9.63 -0.32 11.85
C TYR A 447 9.56 0.96 12.68
N LEU A 448 9.60 0.80 14.01
CA LEU A 448 9.43 1.88 14.99
C LEU A 448 8.22 2.79 14.69
N GLY A 449 7.06 2.22 14.35
CA GLY A 449 5.83 2.98 14.12
C GLY A 449 5.70 3.66 12.74
N THR A 450 6.69 3.49 11.86
CA THR A 450 6.68 4.01 10.47
C THR A 450 6.12 2.96 9.51
N ASP A 451 5.45 3.40 8.44
CA ASP A 451 4.70 2.55 7.51
C ASP A 451 5.38 2.43 6.11
N ASN A 452 6.72 2.56 6.01
CA ASN A 452 7.42 2.46 4.72
C ASN A 452 7.74 1.01 4.33
N LEU A 453 7.67 0.68 3.04
CA LEU A 453 8.03 -0.65 2.52
C LEU A 453 9.53 -0.97 2.61
N VAL A 454 10.38 0.01 2.36
CA VAL A 454 11.85 -0.10 2.45
C VAL A 454 12.38 1.18 3.06
N GLN A 455 13.18 1.06 4.12
CA GLN A 455 13.69 2.21 4.83
C GLN A 455 15.10 2.03 5.37
N LEU A 456 15.84 3.13 5.42
CA LEU A 456 17.13 3.23 6.08
C LEU A 456 16.89 3.72 7.52
N ALA A 457 17.37 2.98 8.49
CA ALA A 457 17.31 3.35 9.90
C ALA A 457 18.72 3.59 10.44
N ASP A 458 19.01 4.84 10.77
CA ASP A 458 20.21 5.24 11.49
C ASP A 458 19.88 5.38 12.97
N THR A 459 20.51 4.59 13.84
CA THR A 459 20.26 4.61 15.29
C THR A 459 21.53 4.93 16.06
N PHE A 460 21.43 5.91 16.96
CA PHE A 460 22.45 6.25 17.93
C PHE A 460 21.87 6.25 19.34
N GLY A 461 22.56 5.67 20.32
CA GLY A 461 22.05 5.60 21.68
C GLY A 461 23.05 5.04 22.67
N ALA A 462 22.61 4.91 23.91
CA ALA A 462 23.36 4.26 24.96
C ALA A 462 22.40 3.50 25.88
N SER A 463 22.90 2.42 26.47
CA SER A 463 22.20 1.67 27.51
C SER A 463 23.10 1.36 28.68
N VAL A 464 22.52 1.33 29.87
CA VAL A 464 23.17 0.89 31.11
C VAL A 464 22.28 -0.17 31.75
N ASP A 465 22.82 -1.37 31.98
CA ASP A 465 22.15 -2.49 32.66
C ASP A 465 22.88 -2.80 33.96
N LEU A 466 22.15 -2.67 35.08
CA LEU A 466 22.65 -2.87 36.44
C LEU A 466 21.90 -4.00 37.10
N GLY A 467 22.59 -4.94 37.75
CA GLY A 467 21.90 -6.06 38.38
C GLY A 467 22.79 -7.00 39.18
N VAL A 468 22.22 -8.15 39.50
CA VAL A 468 22.90 -9.27 40.16
C VAL A 468 22.63 -10.53 39.35
N TYR A 469 23.69 -11.32 39.16
CA TYR A 469 23.65 -12.64 38.56
C TYR A 469 23.99 -13.68 39.62
N LEU A 470 23.16 -14.71 39.75
CA LEU A 470 23.39 -15.87 40.58
C LEU A 470 23.45 -17.10 39.69
N GLY A 471 24.59 -17.78 39.65
CA GLY A 471 24.75 -19.08 38.98
C GLY A 471 24.64 -20.22 39.98
N VAL A 472 24.00 -21.30 39.57
CA VAL A 472 23.88 -22.57 40.31
C VAL A 472 24.51 -23.66 39.44
N GLU A 473 25.56 -24.30 39.92
CA GLU A 473 26.28 -25.36 39.22
C GLU A 473 26.15 -26.68 39.99
N GLY A 474 26.42 -27.81 39.34
CA GLY A 474 26.46 -29.11 40.01
C GLY A 474 25.08 -29.71 40.32
N LEU A 475 24.03 -29.36 39.56
CA LEU A 475 22.67 -29.92 39.72
C LEU A 475 22.53 -31.39 39.25
N GLY A 476 23.66 -32.07 38.96
CA GLY A 476 23.71 -33.41 38.37
C GLY A 476 23.54 -33.40 36.84
N ASN A 477 24.01 -34.45 36.16
CA ASN A 477 23.85 -34.66 34.70
C ASN A 477 24.20 -33.43 33.82
N ASN A 478 25.25 -32.68 34.12
CA ASN A 478 25.63 -31.44 33.39
C ASN A 478 24.53 -30.36 33.33
N LEU A 479 23.67 -30.32 34.33
CA LEU A 479 22.65 -29.27 34.50
C LEU A 479 23.23 -28.08 35.29
N ALA A 480 22.99 -26.87 34.80
CA ALA A 480 23.33 -25.60 35.44
C ALA A 480 22.11 -24.68 35.45
N GLY A 481 21.94 -23.91 36.52
CA GLY A 481 20.89 -22.91 36.67
C GLY A 481 21.47 -21.50 36.77
N SER A 482 20.65 -20.50 36.47
CA SER A 482 20.99 -19.11 36.77
C SER A 482 19.76 -18.27 37.05
N VAL A 483 19.90 -17.31 37.95
CA VAL A 483 18.92 -16.26 38.21
C VAL A 483 19.59 -14.91 37.95
N LYS A 484 19.00 -14.10 37.08
CA LYS A 484 19.41 -12.72 36.79
C LYS A 484 18.31 -11.79 37.25
N ALA A 485 18.65 -10.76 38.03
CA ALA A 485 17.75 -9.65 38.33
C ALA A 485 18.46 -8.35 37.95
N SER A 486 17.89 -7.56 37.05
CA SER A 486 18.56 -6.37 36.52
C SER A 486 17.59 -5.27 36.11
N THR A 487 18.09 -4.04 36.05
CA THR A 487 17.37 -2.87 35.54
C THR A 487 18.20 -2.22 34.43
N ALA A 488 17.63 -2.21 33.23
CA ALA A 488 18.24 -1.54 32.08
C ALA A 488 17.58 -0.17 31.83
N ILE A 489 18.41 0.85 31.61
CA ILE A 489 17.99 2.16 31.12
C ILE A 489 18.57 2.32 29.71
N VAL A 490 17.72 2.60 28.73
CA VAL A 490 18.10 2.72 27.33
C VAL A 490 17.62 4.05 26.78
N ARG A 491 18.49 4.78 26.09
CA ARG A 491 18.14 5.99 25.35
C ARG A 491 18.61 5.85 23.91
N THR A 492 17.70 5.98 22.96
CA THR A 492 18.00 5.92 21.52
C THR A 492 17.43 7.11 20.76
N PHE A 493 18.15 7.48 19.71
CA PHE A 493 17.80 8.46 18.70
C PHE A 493 17.85 7.74 17.36
N SER A 494 16.74 7.73 16.63
CA SER A 494 16.62 7.03 15.36
C SER A 494 16.18 8.00 14.27
N HIS A 495 16.87 8.00 13.14
CA HIS A 495 16.46 8.69 11.92
C HIS A 495 16.06 7.63 10.90
N VAL A 496 14.78 7.60 10.54
CA VAL A 496 14.20 6.64 9.61
C VAL A 496 13.86 7.35 8.31
N LYS A 497 14.34 6.82 7.19
CA LYS A 497 14.16 7.40 5.86
C LYS A 497 13.58 6.40 4.88
N PRO A 498 12.55 6.74 4.09
CA PRO A 498 12.08 5.89 3.00
C PRO A 498 13.16 5.80 1.91
N VAL A 499 13.46 4.59 1.44
CA VAL A 499 14.50 4.37 0.42
C VAL A 499 13.85 4.07 -0.93
N LYS A 500 14.00 5.00 -1.87
CA LYS A 500 13.61 4.81 -3.27
C LYS A 500 14.67 4.04 -4.06
N ASN A 501 15.95 4.24 -3.76
CA ASN A 501 17.08 3.60 -4.43
C ASN A 501 18.18 3.21 -3.42
N LEU A 502 18.53 1.91 -3.34
CA LEU A 502 19.56 1.40 -2.43
C LEU A 502 20.97 1.95 -2.74
N LYS A 503 21.23 2.42 -3.96
CA LYS A 503 22.49 3.09 -4.31
C LYS A 503 22.60 4.45 -3.62
N GLN A 504 21.48 5.17 -3.47
CA GLN A 504 21.45 6.46 -2.79
C GLN A 504 21.62 6.27 -1.29
N SER A 505 21.02 5.24 -0.69
CA SER A 505 21.20 4.95 0.74
C SER A 505 22.66 4.66 1.12
N LEU A 506 23.45 4.06 0.23
CA LEU A 506 24.90 3.88 0.45
C LEU A 506 25.72 5.18 0.35
N LYS A 507 25.18 6.21 -0.32
CA LYS A 507 25.79 7.54 -0.41
C LYS A 507 25.41 8.45 0.76
N GLU A 508 24.49 8.01 1.63
CA GLU A 508 24.07 8.79 2.78
C GLU A 508 25.27 9.09 3.70
N PRO A 509 25.51 10.37 4.03
CA PRO A 509 26.64 10.75 4.88
C PRO A 509 26.62 10.03 6.23
N TYR A 510 27.77 9.50 6.66
CA TYR A 510 27.93 8.89 7.99
C TYR A 510 27.70 9.88 9.14
N LYS A 511 27.87 11.19 8.90
CA LYS A 511 27.54 12.23 9.89
C LYS A 511 26.06 12.18 10.32
N ASN A 512 25.17 11.71 9.44
CA ASN A 512 23.74 11.60 9.73
C ASN A 512 23.45 10.46 10.74
N MET A 513 24.35 9.48 10.85
CA MET A 513 24.24 8.43 11.87
C MET A 513 24.39 8.98 13.30
N PHE A 514 25.07 10.11 13.48
CA PHE A 514 25.08 10.83 14.74
C PHE A 514 23.81 11.66 14.86
N VAL A 515 22.67 10.97 15.03
CA VAL A 515 21.32 11.57 15.04
C VAL A 515 21.21 12.72 16.05
N SER A 516 21.98 12.69 17.14
CA SER A 516 22.07 13.80 18.11
C SER A 516 22.57 15.12 17.50
N LEU A 517 23.51 15.08 16.55
CA LEU A 517 24.00 16.27 15.83
C LEU A 517 22.97 16.79 14.84
N LEU A 518 22.25 15.89 14.16
CA LEU A 518 21.14 16.22 13.28
C LEU A 518 20.01 16.89 14.06
N LYS A 519 19.64 16.32 15.22
CA LYS A 519 18.69 16.90 16.17
C LYS A 519 19.10 18.32 16.60
N ASN A 520 20.38 18.52 16.95
CA ASN A 520 20.88 19.84 17.32
C ASN A 520 20.80 20.84 16.15
N SER A 521 21.10 20.40 14.94
CA SER A 521 21.01 21.24 13.73
C SER A 521 19.56 21.68 13.48
N LEU A 522 18.60 20.74 13.53
CA LEU A 522 17.17 21.04 13.43
C LEU A 522 16.72 22.01 14.52
N LYS A 523 17.12 21.77 15.77
CA LYS A 523 16.79 22.63 16.91
C LYS A 523 17.24 24.07 16.67
N GLU A 524 18.47 24.32 16.24
CA GLU A 524 18.95 25.68 15.96
C GLU A 524 18.20 26.35 14.80
N ARG A 525 17.79 25.59 13.77
CA ARG A 525 17.02 26.15 12.63
C ARG A 525 15.59 26.51 13.01
N TYR A 526 14.90 25.68 13.79
CA TYR A 526 13.56 26.03 14.30
C TYR A 526 13.61 27.22 15.26
N PHE A 527 14.67 27.35 16.07
CA PHE A 527 14.89 28.53 16.90
C PHE A 527 15.07 29.79 16.05
N SER A 528 15.97 29.73 15.06
CA SER A 528 16.22 30.83 14.11
C SER A 528 14.94 31.25 13.39
N LEU A 529 14.11 30.28 13.00
CA LEU A 529 12.82 30.52 12.35
C LEU A 529 11.87 31.26 13.30
N SER A 530 11.80 30.87 14.57
CA SER A 530 10.93 31.54 15.56
C SER A 530 11.35 32.98 15.88
N GLU A 531 12.65 33.28 15.91
CA GLU A 531 13.19 34.61 16.19
C GLU A 531 12.88 35.64 15.08
N LEU A 532 12.61 35.18 13.85
CA LEU A 532 12.22 36.07 12.75
C LEU A 532 10.93 36.85 13.04
N LYS A 533 10.09 36.41 13.98
CA LYS A 533 8.91 37.15 14.45
C LYS A 533 9.27 38.56 14.94
N HIS A 534 10.41 38.69 15.62
CA HIS A 534 10.87 39.93 16.26
C HIS A 534 11.81 40.76 15.38
N SER A 535 12.10 40.31 14.16
CA SER A 535 12.96 41.05 13.23
C SER A 535 12.30 42.34 12.73
N THR A 536 13.09 43.41 12.56
CA THR A 536 12.64 44.72 12.05
C THR A 536 12.66 44.82 10.51
N GLU A 537 12.93 43.71 9.83
CA GLU A 537 13.10 43.63 8.37
C GLU A 537 11.77 43.72 7.61
N SER A 538 11.84 43.98 6.30
CA SER A 538 10.65 44.03 5.43
C SER A 538 9.99 42.64 5.29
N ASN A 539 8.68 42.60 5.00
CA ASN A 539 7.94 41.33 4.87
C ASN A 539 8.52 40.44 3.75
N ASP A 540 8.98 41.02 2.65
CA ASP A 540 9.60 40.29 1.53
C ASP A 540 10.95 39.64 1.92
N GLU A 541 11.76 40.34 2.73
CA GLU A 541 13.02 39.79 3.24
C GLU A 541 12.78 38.68 4.27
N LYS A 542 11.78 38.84 5.14
CA LYS A 542 11.36 37.78 6.07
C LYS A 542 10.90 36.53 5.32
N ALA A 543 10.07 36.68 4.29
CA ALA A 543 9.60 35.57 3.47
C ALA A 543 10.77 34.81 2.81
N LYS A 544 11.77 35.53 2.27
CA LYS A 544 12.99 34.90 1.72
C LYS A 544 13.79 34.13 2.77
N LYS A 545 13.94 34.69 3.98
CA LYS A 545 14.65 34.00 5.09
C LYS A 545 13.89 32.79 5.59
N VAL A 546 12.56 32.87 5.70
CA VAL A 546 11.69 31.74 6.04
C VAL A 546 11.88 30.61 5.03
N GLN A 547 11.82 30.90 3.74
CA GLN A 547 12.04 29.90 2.69
C GLN A 547 13.46 29.30 2.76
N GLY A 548 14.48 30.13 3.00
CA GLY A 548 15.85 29.67 3.18
C GLY A 548 16.00 28.70 4.35
N LEU A 549 15.47 29.05 5.52
CA LEU A 549 15.52 28.19 6.71
C LEU A 549 14.72 26.89 6.55
N LEU A 550 13.55 26.94 5.92
CA LEU A 550 12.77 25.73 5.63
C LEU A 550 13.51 24.81 4.66
N LYS A 551 14.15 25.36 3.63
CA LYS A 551 15.00 24.59 2.72
C LYS A 551 16.19 23.95 3.43
N GLU A 552 16.76 24.63 4.43
CA GLU A 552 17.81 24.03 5.26
C GLU A 552 17.29 22.95 6.20
N ILE A 553 16.08 23.10 6.76
CA ILE A 553 15.41 22.06 7.57
C ILE A 553 15.18 20.80 6.72
N ASP A 554 14.73 20.96 5.48
CA ASP A 554 14.47 19.86 4.55
C ASP A 554 15.74 19.06 4.21
N LEU A 555 16.95 19.63 4.38
CA LEU A 555 18.21 18.88 4.24
C LEU A 555 18.46 17.88 5.37
N TYR A 556 17.81 18.06 6.52
CA TYR A 556 17.97 17.22 7.71
C TYR A 556 16.76 16.32 7.98
N LEU A 557 15.56 16.75 7.55
CA LEU A 557 14.33 15.99 7.70
C LEU A 557 13.39 16.24 6.50
N ASP A 558 13.51 15.40 5.48
CA ASP A 558 12.69 15.49 4.26
C ASP A 558 11.31 14.82 4.42
N THR A 559 10.40 15.05 3.48
CA THR A 559 9.06 14.48 3.48
C THR A 559 9.09 12.95 3.49
N GLY A 560 8.38 12.36 4.44
CA GLY A 560 8.36 10.92 4.69
C GLY A 560 9.42 10.44 5.69
N GLU A 561 10.35 11.30 6.12
CA GLU A 561 11.34 10.96 7.14
C GLU A 561 10.82 11.15 8.57
N SER A 562 11.38 10.35 9.48
CA SER A 562 11.03 10.35 10.90
C SER A 562 12.27 10.49 11.78
N LEU A 563 12.19 11.37 12.77
CA LEU A 563 13.14 11.47 13.89
C LEU A 563 12.47 10.96 15.16
N ILE A 564 13.03 9.92 15.76
CA ILE A 564 12.44 9.22 16.90
C ILE A 564 13.41 9.26 18.08
N MET A 565 12.92 9.70 19.23
CA MET A 565 13.67 9.72 20.50
C MET A 565 12.97 8.80 21.48
N THR A 566 13.65 7.77 21.99
CA THR A 566 13.04 6.78 22.88
C THR A 566 13.87 6.63 24.16
N ASP A 567 13.22 6.80 25.30
CA ASP A 567 13.75 6.46 26.62
C ASP A 567 13.01 5.23 27.14
N ARG A 568 13.74 4.20 27.59
CA ARG A 568 13.18 2.97 28.17
C ARG A 568 13.78 2.69 29.53
N LEU A 569 12.94 2.25 30.46
CA LEU A 569 13.32 1.69 31.76
C LEU A 569 12.77 0.27 31.85
N MET A 570 13.65 -0.71 32.06
CA MET A 570 13.36 -2.13 31.90
C MET A 570 13.91 -2.95 33.09
N PRO A 571 13.30 -2.89 34.29
CA PRO A 571 13.53 -3.87 35.33
C PRO A 571 13.02 -5.26 34.90
N SER A 572 13.83 -6.28 35.12
CA SER A 572 13.50 -7.67 34.76
C SER A 572 14.17 -8.67 35.70
N THR A 573 13.54 -9.83 35.81
CA THR A 573 14.05 -11.01 36.49
C THR A 573 13.95 -12.20 35.54
N GLU A 574 15.01 -12.98 35.43
CA GLU A 574 15.10 -14.12 34.55
C GLU A 574 15.69 -15.32 35.29
N VAL A 575 15.05 -16.49 35.13
CA VAL A 575 15.53 -17.77 35.61
C VAL A 575 15.80 -18.65 34.41
N LYS A 576 17.00 -19.24 34.32
CA LYS A 576 17.38 -20.17 33.25
C LYS A 576 17.89 -21.48 33.85
N LEU A 577 17.54 -22.58 33.19
CA LEU A 577 18.09 -23.90 33.41
C LEU A 577 18.69 -24.38 32.10
N ASN A 578 19.97 -24.67 32.09
CA ASN A 578 20.72 -25.12 30.92
C ASN A 578 21.31 -26.50 31.19
N PHE A 579 21.16 -27.39 30.22
CA PHE A 579 21.70 -28.73 30.19
C PHE A 579 22.65 -28.84 29.00
N THR A 580 23.85 -29.37 29.19
CA THR A 580 24.83 -29.50 28.11
C THR A 580 25.50 -30.87 28.12
N THR A 581 25.39 -31.64 27.05
CA THR A 581 26.05 -32.95 26.88
C THR A 581 26.89 -32.95 25.61
N GLY A 582 28.19 -32.67 25.76
CA GLY A 582 29.10 -32.55 24.62
C GLY A 582 28.65 -31.40 23.71
N LEU A 583 28.17 -31.75 22.51
CA LEU A 583 27.80 -30.81 21.46
C LEU A 583 26.35 -30.31 21.56
N ILE A 584 25.49 -31.06 22.26
CA ILE A 584 24.07 -30.73 22.38
C ILE A 584 23.83 -29.98 23.68
N GLY A 585 23.21 -28.80 23.56
CA GLY A 585 22.69 -28.00 24.66
C GLY A 585 21.17 -27.89 24.61
N ALA A 586 20.53 -27.94 25.76
CA ALA A 586 19.11 -27.63 25.93
C ALA A 586 18.95 -26.59 27.05
N GLY A 587 18.06 -25.62 26.87
CA GLY A 587 17.81 -24.56 27.84
C GLY A 587 16.33 -24.27 28.01
N VAL A 588 15.87 -24.11 29.25
CA VAL A 588 14.56 -23.57 29.60
C VAL A 588 14.78 -22.24 30.31
N GLY A 589 14.08 -21.19 29.89
CA GLY A 589 14.12 -19.88 30.53
C GLY A 589 12.72 -19.38 30.86
N VAL A 590 12.56 -18.77 32.02
CA VAL A 590 11.36 -18.00 32.39
C VAL A 590 11.81 -16.62 32.83
N GLY A 591 11.29 -15.58 32.20
CA GLY A 591 11.56 -14.19 32.54
C GLY A 591 10.27 -13.43 32.83
N ALA A 592 10.37 -12.44 33.70
CA ALA A 592 9.32 -11.46 33.95
C ALA A 592 9.94 -10.06 33.93
N GLY A 593 9.26 -9.12 33.29
CA GLY A 593 9.76 -7.78 33.07
C GLY A 593 8.68 -6.71 33.21
N VAL A 594 9.12 -5.50 33.48
CA VAL A 594 8.32 -4.30 33.31
C VAL A 594 9.08 -3.35 32.41
N THR A 595 8.44 -2.84 31.36
CA THR A 595 9.02 -1.88 30.42
C THR A 595 8.20 -0.59 30.45
N THR A 596 8.83 0.50 30.89
CA THR A 596 8.26 1.86 30.75
C THR A 596 8.97 2.58 29.61
N ILE A 597 8.19 3.19 28.72
CA ILE A 597 8.69 3.88 27.53
C ILE A 597 8.17 5.32 27.53
N LYS A 598 9.06 6.27 27.26
CA LYS A 598 8.70 7.62 26.81
C LYS A 598 9.33 7.86 25.46
N ARG A 599 8.51 8.20 24.47
CA ARG A 599 8.95 8.33 23.09
C ARG A 599 8.40 9.62 22.47
N ILE A 600 9.24 10.27 21.68
CA ILE A 600 8.86 11.42 20.87
C ILE A 600 9.15 11.04 19.43
N HIS A 601 8.13 11.09 18.59
CA HIS A 601 8.26 10.83 17.17
C HIS A 601 7.90 12.09 16.39
N ILE A 602 8.85 12.59 15.60
CA ILE A 602 8.66 13.73 14.71
C ILE A 602 8.68 13.20 13.28
N TYR A 603 7.56 13.31 12.59
CA TYR A 603 7.34 12.82 11.23
C TYR A 603 7.02 13.98 10.28
N LYS A 604 7.79 14.12 9.19
CA LYS A 604 7.51 15.12 8.15
C LYS A 604 6.48 14.57 7.17
N LYS A 605 5.19 14.78 7.48
CA LYS A 605 4.06 14.25 6.69
C LYS A 605 3.95 14.87 5.30
N SER A 606 4.24 16.17 5.18
CA SER A 606 4.28 16.88 3.90
C SER A 606 5.28 18.04 3.99
N PRO A 607 5.63 18.71 2.87
CA PRO A 607 6.53 19.87 2.91
C PRO A 607 6.08 20.95 3.90
N LYS A 608 4.77 21.10 4.10
CA LYS A 608 4.16 22.11 4.99
C LYS A 608 3.74 21.56 6.36
N ILE A 609 3.68 20.24 6.59
CA ILE A 609 3.10 19.68 7.82
C ILE A 609 4.10 18.78 8.53
N LEU A 610 4.33 19.08 9.81
CA LEU A 610 5.08 18.24 10.73
C LEU A 610 4.12 17.60 11.72
N GLN A 611 4.14 16.28 11.82
CA GLN A 611 3.38 15.54 12.80
C GLN A 611 4.29 15.13 13.95
N ILE A 612 3.90 15.50 15.17
CA ILE A 612 4.70 15.23 16.37
C ILE A 612 3.87 14.39 17.33
N TYR A 613 4.44 13.30 17.83
CA TYR A 613 3.84 12.42 18.81
C TYR A 613 4.56 12.54 20.16
N ASP A 614 3.80 12.69 21.24
CA ASP A 614 4.21 12.49 22.64
C ASP A 614 3.64 11.15 23.11
N ASP A 615 4.48 10.13 23.08
CA ASP A 615 4.09 8.75 23.36
C ASP A 615 4.60 8.32 24.73
N SER A 616 3.76 7.63 25.48
CA SER A 616 4.16 6.95 26.71
C SER A 616 3.53 5.57 26.79
N GLY A 617 4.26 4.62 27.35
CA GLY A 617 3.81 3.23 27.43
C GLY A 617 4.33 2.52 28.66
N PHE A 618 3.55 1.56 29.14
CA PHE A 618 3.90 0.68 30.24
C PHE A 618 3.46 -0.74 29.90
N VAL A 619 4.38 -1.69 30.00
CA VAL A 619 4.14 -3.12 29.72
C VAL A 619 4.69 -3.96 30.86
N THR A 620 3.93 -4.95 31.27
CA THR A 620 4.42 -6.09 32.06
C THR A 620 4.46 -7.30 31.15
N ASP A 621 5.60 -7.98 31.07
CA ASP A 621 5.78 -9.16 30.25
C ASP A 621 6.17 -10.38 31.09
N ILE A 622 5.68 -11.55 30.68
CA ILE A 622 6.16 -12.85 31.12
C ILE A 622 6.58 -13.60 29.86
N ASN A 623 7.84 -14.04 29.84
CA ASN A 623 8.39 -14.84 28.77
C ASN A 623 8.75 -16.24 29.26
N VAL A 624 8.48 -17.24 28.43
CA VAL A 624 8.88 -18.63 28.62
C VAL A 624 9.60 -19.04 27.35
N SER A 625 10.76 -19.66 27.46
CA SER A 625 11.53 -20.13 26.33
C SER A 625 12.07 -21.53 26.57
N PHE A 626 12.07 -22.32 25.51
CA PHE A 626 12.77 -23.59 25.43
C PHE A 626 13.61 -23.61 24.17
N GLN A 627 14.87 -23.99 24.27
CA GLN A 627 15.78 -24.02 23.14
C GLN A 627 16.63 -25.29 23.18
N VAL A 628 16.80 -25.94 22.03
CA VAL A 628 17.79 -26.99 21.81
C VAL A 628 18.75 -26.50 20.75
N SER A 629 20.05 -26.64 21.01
CA SER A 629 21.12 -26.18 20.13
C SER A 629 22.23 -27.21 20.01
N GLU A 630 22.78 -27.34 18.81
CA GLU A 630 24.01 -28.07 18.53
C GLU A 630 24.86 -27.16 17.65
N TYR A 631 25.73 -26.36 18.28
CA TYR A 631 26.44 -25.19 17.71
C TYR A 631 25.54 -24.03 17.22
N ILE A 632 24.46 -24.36 16.52
CA ILE A 632 23.38 -23.45 16.11
C ILE A 632 22.07 -23.83 16.80
N PRO A 633 21.12 -22.91 16.97
CA PRO A 633 19.78 -23.23 17.46
C PRO A 633 19.07 -24.19 16.50
N LEU A 634 18.77 -25.41 16.96
CA LEU A 634 18.02 -26.41 16.18
C LEU A 634 16.52 -26.18 16.35
N LEU A 635 16.08 -26.06 17.60
CA LEU A 635 14.68 -25.88 17.99
C LEU A 635 14.59 -24.73 18.98
N LYS A 636 13.62 -23.83 18.79
CA LYS A 636 13.27 -22.77 19.73
C LYS A 636 11.76 -22.67 19.85
N ILE A 637 11.26 -22.71 21.08
CA ILE A 637 9.86 -22.47 21.41
C ILE A 637 9.83 -21.28 22.37
N THR A 638 9.00 -20.29 22.08
CA THR A 638 8.83 -19.11 22.93
C THR A 638 7.36 -18.89 23.21
N GLY A 639 7.02 -18.55 24.44
CA GLY A 639 5.71 -18.03 24.82
C GLY A 639 5.89 -16.67 25.47
N LYS A 640 5.11 -15.68 25.05
CA LYS A 640 5.13 -14.34 25.63
C LYS A 640 3.72 -13.93 26.02
N PHE A 641 3.59 -13.31 27.18
CA PHE A 641 2.33 -12.78 27.70
C PHE A 641 2.58 -11.34 28.11
N ASP A 642 2.03 -10.42 27.32
CA ASP A 642 2.20 -8.98 27.54
C ASP A 642 0.86 -8.38 28.00
N ARG A 643 0.92 -7.54 29.01
CA ARG A 643 -0.20 -6.69 29.43
C ARG A 643 0.31 -5.29 29.63
N GLY A 644 -0.38 -4.30 29.08
CA GLY A 644 0.09 -2.94 29.16
C GLY A 644 -0.95 -1.90 28.79
N HIS A 645 -0.52 -0.66 28.86
CA HIS A 645 -1.26 0.49 28.35
C HIS A 645 -0.30 1.48 27.70
N TYR A 646 -0.81 2.29 26.79
CA TYR A 646 -0.08 3.39 26.19
C TYR A 646 -0.97 4.58 25.92
N ASN A 647 -0.36 5.77 25.96
CA ASN A 647 -0.96 7.04 25.63
C ASN A 647 -0.17 7.68 24.48
N ILE A 648 -0.88 8.22 23.51
CA ILE A 648 -0.33 8.95 22.37
C ILE A 648 -1.02 10.30 22.30
N LYS A 649 -0.23 11.37 22.18
CA LYS A 649 -0.73 12.69 21.79
C LYS A 649 -0.13 13.09 20.46
N SER A 650 -0.96 13.27 19.44
CA SER A 650 -0.53 13.67 18.10
C SER A 650 -0.84 15.15 17.85
N TYR A 651 0.18 15.90 17.48
CA TYR A 651 0.12 17.31 17.11
C TYR A 651 0.37 17.45 15.60
N MET A 652 -0.53 18.11 14.88
CA MET A 652 -0.33 18.48 13.48
C MET A 652 0.13 19.94 13.41
N VAL A 653 1.41 20.16 13.17
CA VAL A 653 2.05 21.47 13.17
C VAL A 653 2.17 22.00 11.74
N ASN A 654 1.53 23.13 11.45
CA ASN A 654 1.61 23.80 10.15
C ASN A 654 2.87 24.66 10.07
N LEU A 655 3.72 24.36 9.08
CA LEU A 655 4.98 25.03 8.76
C LEU A 655 4.93 25.69 7.36
N SER A 656 3.75 26.03 6.84
CA SER A 656 3.62 26.80 5.60
C SER A 656 4.44 28.08 5.68
N SER A 657 5.25 28.36 4.64
CA SER A 657 6.05 29.58 4.50
C SER A 657 5.21 30.81 4.20
N ASP A 658 3.96 30.60 3.77
CA ASP A 658 2.99 31.66 3.55
C ASP A 658 2.46 32.17 4.90
N LEU A 659 2.85 33.39 5.24
CA LEU A 659 2.50 34.03 6.52
C LEU A 659 1.05 34.50 6.57
N ASP A 660 0.41 34.72 5.41
CA ASP A 660 -1.00 35.07 5.32
C ASP A 660 -1.86 33.82 5.55
N GLU A 661 -1.43 32.67 5.01
CA GLU A 661 -2.05 31.36 5.26
C GLU A 661 -1.74 30.80 6.67
N ASN A 662 -0.61 31.17 7.28
CA ASN A 662 -0.13 30.62 8.55
C ASN A 662 0.48 31.68 9.49
N PRO A 663 -0.36 32.48 10.18
CA PRO A 663 0.14 33.49 11.12
C PRO A 663 0.86 32.88 12.34
N ASN A 664 0.66 31.58 12.59
CA ASN A 664 1.23 30.85 13.72
C ASN A 664 2.59 30.20 13.41
N LEU A 665 3.17 30.39 12.22
CA LEU A 665 4.44 29.77 11.82
C LEU A 665 5.54 29.92 12.89
N TYR A 666 5.71 31.12 13.43
CA TYR A 666 6.75 31.41 14.42
C TYR A 666 6.51 30.71 15.76
N THR A 667 5.26 30.72 16.24
CA THR A 667 4.85 30.03 17.48
C THR A 667 4.99 28.52 17.33
N ASN A 668 4.58 27.99 16.17
CA ASN A 668 4.74 26.58 15.81
C ASN A 668 6.22 26.19 15.82
N SER A 669 7.08 26.99 15.20
CA SER A 669 8.54 26.77 15.17
C SER A 669 9.16 26.80 16.56
N LEU A 670 8.72 27.72 17.43
CA LEU A 670 9.15 27.77 18.84
C LEU A 670 8.68 26.52 19.61
N GLY A 671 7.48 26.03 19.32
CA GLY A 671 6.96 24.77 19.87
C GLY A 671 7.83 23.57 19.47
N VAL A 672 8.17 23.44 18.18
CA VAL A 672 9.08 22.37 17.70
C VAL A 672 10.47 22.49 18.35
N TYR A 673 11.00 23.71 18.47
CA TYR A 673 12.26 23.96 19.17
C TYR A 673 12.25 23.45 20.62
N ASN A 674 11.19 23.75 21.38
CA ASN A 674 11.08 23.32 22.79
C ASN A 674 10.93 21.81 22.94
N VAL A 675 10.23 21.14 22.02
CA VAL A 675 10.19 19.66 21.97
C VAL A 675 11.59 19.10 21.75
N LEU A 676 12.33 19.63 20.78
CA LEU A 676 13.69 19.17 20.49
C LEU A 676 14.66 19.47 21.64
N LYS A 677 14.59 20.65 22.25
CA LYS A 677 15.52 21.08 23.30
C LYS A 677 15.23 20.38 24.64
N ASN A 678 14.00 20.49 25.12
CA ASN A 678 13.61 20.18 26.49
C ASN A 678 12.60 19.02 26.61
N LYS A 679 12.14 18.45 25.48
CA LYS A 679 11.00 17.52 25.46
C LYS A 679 9.71 18.13 26.02
N ASP A 680 9.57 19.45 25.83
CA ASP A 680 8.45 20.22 26.37
C ASP A 680 7.42 20.52 25.27
N PHE A 681 6.16 20.23 25.58
CA PHE A 681 5.01 20.35 24.70
C PHE A 681 4.07 21.49 25.09
N GLU A 682 4.38 22.30 26.11
CA GLU A 682 3.49 23.38 26.59
C GLU A 682 3.06 24.36 25.49
N ILE A 683 4.02 24.82 24.67
CA ILE A 683 3.74 25.73 23.55
C ILE A 683 2.91 25.02 22.46
N LEU A 684 3.18 23.74 22.19
CA LEU A 684 2.38 23.00 21.22
C LEU A 684 0.95 22.76 21.71
N ASN A 685 0.76 22.48 23.01
CA ASN A 685 -0.56 22.32 23.62
C ASN A 685 -1.40 23.59 23.55
N SER A 686 -0.79 24.76 23.68
CA SER A 686 -1.48 26.05 23.57
C SER A 686 -1.72 26.47 22.13
N ALA A 687 -0.81 26.13 21.21
CA ALA A 687 -0.94 26.47 19.79
C ALA A 687 -1.90 25.52 19.02
N ALA A 688 -1.98 24.25 19.40
CA ALA A 688 -2.83 23.25 18.75
C ALA A 688 -3.28 22.16 19.74
N ALA A 689 -4.60 21.92 19.83
CA ALA A 689 -5.14 20.81 20.61
C ALA A 689 -4.71 19.46 20.00
N PRO A 690 -4.09 18.55 20.78
CA PRO A 690 -3.67 17.25 20.26
C PRO A 690 -4.86 16.31 20.10
N VAL A 691 -4.72 15.37 19.17
CA VAL A 691 -5.48 14.11 19.22
C VAL A 691 -4.89 13.26 20.33
N LYS A 692 -5.72 12.78 21.26
CA LYS A 692 -5.30 11.88 22.34
C LYS A 692 -5.83 10.47 22.07
N LEU A 693 -4.97 9.49 22.23
CA LEU A 693 -5.31 8.07 22.17
C LEU A 693 -4.77 7.40 23.43
N ASP A 694 -5.66 6.80 24.21
CA ASP A 694 -5.36 5.94 25.33
C ASP A 694 -5.72 4.50 24.96
N ALA A 695 -4.80 3.56 25.14
CA ALA A 695 -5.03 2.18 24.78
C ALA A 695 -4.58 1.21 25.86
N ASN A 696 -5.41 0.23 26.17
CA ASN A 696 -5.12 -0.86 27.11
C ASN A 696 -5.10 -2.18 26.35
N PHE A 697 -4.03 -2.97 26.48
CA PHE A 697 -3.87 -4.20 25.71
C PHE A 697 -3.47 -5.42 26.56
N LYS A 698 -3.80 -6.60 26.03
CA LYS A 698 -3.38 -7.91 26.52
C LYS A 698 -3.05 -8.78 25.31
N ASP A 699 -1.78 -9.13 25.16
CA ASP A 699 -1.27 -9.91 24.04
C ASP A 699 -0.67 -11.22 24.54
N ARG A 700 -0.89 -12.28 23.78
CA ARG A 700 -0.26 -13.58 23.97
C ARG A 700 0.36 -13.99 22.65
N SER A 701 1.65 -14.32 22.66
CA SER A 701 2.32 -14.88 21.51
C SER A 701 2.95 -16.24 21.83
N VAL A 702 2.96 -17.11 20.82
CA VAL A 702 3.68 -18.38 20.85
C VAL A 702 4.49 -18.47 19.56
N GLY A 703 5.80 -18.55 19.69
CA GLY A 703 6.75 -18.74 18.61
C GLY A 703 7.29 -20.17 18.61
N PHE A 704 7.47 -20.71 17.42
CA PHE A 704 8.16 -21.98 17.17
C PHE A 704 9.17 -21.77 16.05
N SER A 705 10.38 -22.29 16.19
CA SER A 705 11.40 -22.26 15.15
C SER A 705 12.14 -23.59 15.13
N LEU A 706 12.24 -24.19 13.94
CA LEU A 706 13.01 -25.40 13.68
C LEU A 706 13.93 -25.11 12.50
N LEU A 707 15.22 -24.92 12.76
CA LEU A 707 16.22 -24.48 11.78
C LEU A 707 15.74 -23.22 11.01
N PHE A 708 15.48 -23.34 9.71
CA PHE A 708 14.99 -22.27 8.85
C PHE A 708 13.47 -22.07 8.91
N TRP A 709 12.70 -23.01 9.47
CA TRP A 709 11.24 -22.91 9.55
C TRP A 709 10.84 -22.14 10.80
N LYS A 710 9.96 -21.14 10.64
CA LYS A 710 9.45 -20.30 11.72
C LYS A 710 7.92 -20.27 11.69
N MET A 711 7.31 -20.36 12.86
CA MET A 711 5.89 -20.14 13.07
C MET A 711 5.68 -19.20 14.24
N LYS A 712 4.64 -18.37 14.19
CA LYS A 712 4.27 -17.51 15.30
C LYS A 712 2.76 -17.29 15.29
N ALA A 713 2.14 -17.47 16.46
CA ALA A 713 0.73 -17.18 16.68
C ALA A 713 0.63 -16.03 17.69
N ILE A 714 -0.14 -15.00 17.39
CA ILE A 714 -0.41 -13.85 18.27
C ILE A 714 -1.92 -13.75 18.47
N LYS A 715 -2.35 -13.62 19.72
CA LYS A 715 -3.73 -13.27 20.07
C LYS A 715 -3.70 -12.03 20.96
N GLY A 716 -4.28 -10.94 20.50
CA GLY A 716 -4.24 -9.65 21.17
C GLY A 716 -5.63 -9.06 21.35
N LYS A 717 -5.89 -8.49 22.53
CA LYS A 717 -7.09 -7.69 22.82
C LYS A 717 -6.67 -6.26 23.13
N THR A 718 -7.39 -5.28 22.60
CA THR A 718 -7.10 -3.86 22.85
C THR A 718 -8.37 -3.04 23.00
N TYR A 719 -8.38 -2.20 24.02
CA TYR A 719 -9.37 -1.16 24.25
C TYR A 719 -8.75 0.19 23.89
N TYR A 720 -9.44 0.99 23.09
CA TYR A 720 -9.01 2.32 22.68
C TYR A 720 -10.01 3.35 23.18
N ASP A 721 -9.51 4.42 23.81
CA ASP A 721 -10.25 5.62 24.16
C ASP A 721 -9.60 6.78 23.41
N LEU A 722 -10.39 7.45 22.56
CA LEU A 722 -9.91 8.47 21.65
C LEU A 722 -10.58 9.79 21.96
N VAL A 723 -9.81 10.88 21.90
CA VAL A 723 -10.31 12.26 21.99
C VAL A 723 -9.72 13.06 20.84
N THR A 724 -10.59 13.57 19.98
CA THR A 724 -10.21 14.42 18.84
C THR A 724 -9.79 15.82 19.30
N LYS A 725 -9.15 16.58 18.39
CA LYS A 725 -8.81 17.99 18.62
C LYS A 725 -10.03 18.87 18.98
N ASP A 726 -11.21 18.50 18.51
CA ASP A 726 -12.48 19.24 18.72
C ASP A 726 -13.22 18.78 19.99
N GLY A 727 -12.60 17.90 20.79
CA GLY A 727 -13.17 17.38 22.04
C GLY A 727 -14.17 16.23 21.88
N ILE A 728 -14.40 15.76 20.65
CA ILE A 728 -15.23 14.56 20.41
C ILE A 728 -14.47 13.33 20.92
N SER A 729 -15.11 12.54 21.78
CA SER A 729 -14.56 11.29 22.28
C SER A 729 -15.23 10.06 21.65
N GLY A 730 -14.50 8.95 21.60
CA GLY A 730 -15.02 7.66 21.17
C GLY A 730 -14.22 6.50 21.75
N SER A 731 -14.90 5.43 22.12
CA SER A 731 -14.29 4.23 22.70
C SER A 731 -14.49 3.04 21.76
N TYR A 732 -13.47 2.20 21.64
CA TYR A 732 -13.44 1.09 20.68
C TYR A 732 -12.76 -0.15 21.26
N PHE A 733 -13.09 -1.30 20.70
CA PHE A 733 -12.51 -2.60 21.04
C PHE A 733 -11.93 -3.26 19.79
N SER A 734 -10.79 -3.93 19.93
CA SER A 734 -10.18 -4.78 18.91
C SER A 734 -9.75 -6.11 19.51
N LEU A 735 -9.98 -7.18 18.77
CA LEU A 735 -9.44 -8.51 19.02
C LEU A 735 -8.78 -9.00 17.73
N ASN A 736 -7.48 -9.29 17.81
CA ASN A 736 -6.70 -9.84 16.70
C ASN A 736 -6.25 -11.27 17.01
N LYS A 737 -6.29 -12.13 16.00
CA LYS A 737 -5.73 -13.49 16.01
C LYS A 737 -4.92 -13.65 14.73
N ASP A 738 -3.62 -13.58 14.88
CA ASP A 738 -2.68 -13.63 13.77
C ASP A 738 -1.83 -14.90 13.85
N PHE A 739 -1.58 -15.51 12.70
CA PHE A 739 -0.76 -16.70 12.56
C PHE A 739 0.14 -16.54 11.34
N ILE A 740 1.43 -16.67 11.55
CA ILE A 740 2.43 -16.68 10.49
C ILE A 740 3.20 -18.00 10.50
N SER A 741 3.49 -18.53 9.30
CA SER A 741 4.38 -19.65 9.08
C SER A 741 5.24 -19.39 7.85
N GLY A 742 6.53 -19.65 7.93
CA GLY A 742 7.44 -19.32 6.84
C GLY A 742 8.84 -19.88 6.97
N ILE A 743 9.63 -19.66 5.93
CA ILE A 743 11.01 -20.11 5.81
C ILE A 743 11.92 -18.88 5.80
N ASN A 744 12.91 -18.85 6.68
CA ASN A 744 13.91 -17.80 6.82
C ASN A 744 15.32 -18.41 6.64
N VAL A 745 15.76 -18.51 5.38
CA VAL A 745 17.07 -19.09 5.01
C VAL A 745 18.21 -18.14 5.39
N GLU A 746 17.96 -16.83 5.36
CA GLU A 746 18.93 -15.81 5.73
C GLU A 746 19.41 -15.99 7.18
N ALA A 747 18.48 -16.16 8.12
CA ALA A 747 18.80 -16.36 9.53
C ALA A 747 19.67 -17.60 9.75
N LEU A 748 19.30 -18.74 9.14
CA LEU A 748 20.08 -19.97 9.25
C LEU A 748 21.48 -19.82 8.65
N SER A 749 21.60 -19.19 7.48
CA SER A 749 22.89 -18.98 6.81
C SER A 749 23.81 -18.10 7.66
N LYS A 750 23.28 -17.02 8.26
CA LYS A 750 24.03 -16.17 9.19
C LYS A 750 24.42 -16.92 10.47
N GLN A 751 23.56 -17.79 11.01
CA GLN A 751 23.89 -18.63 12.17
C GLN A 751 25.04 -19.61 11.87
N MET A 752 24.99 -20.30 10.73
CA MET A 752 26.09 -21.17 10.30
C MET A 752 27.38 -20.39 10.07
N ALA A 753 27.31 -19.24 9.41
CA ALA A 753 28.47 -18.37 9.22
C ALA A 753 29.04 -17.88 10.55
N ASN A 754 28.20 -17.53 11.52
CA ASN A 754 28.63 -17.15 12.87
C ASN A 754 29.39 -18.26 13.59
N TYR A 755 28.96 -19.51 13.42
CA TYR A 755 29.70 -20.65 13.98
C TYR A 755 31.14 -20.70 13.45
N TYR A 756 31.32 -20.72 12.12
CA TYR A 756 32.66 -20.75 11.53
C TYR A 756 33.49 -19.48 11.82
N LEU A 757 32.86 -18.30 11.82
CA LEU A 757 33.51 -17.06 12.19
C LEU A 757 33.96 -17.07 13.65
N SER A 758 33.15 -17.60 14.56
CA SER A 758 33.49 -17.71 15.97
C SER A 758 34.69 -18.64 16.20
N GLU A 759 34.79 -19.72 15.43
CA GLU A 759 35.91 -20.67 15.47
C GLU A 759 37.22 -20.02 14.97
N GLN A 760 37.17 -19.33 13.83
CA GLN A 760 38.36 -18.72 13.22
C GLN A 760 38.84 -17.44 13.92
N THR A 761 37.90 -16.61 14.38
CA THR A 761 38.21 -15.29 14.98
C THR A 761 38.17 -15.30 16.49
N LYS A 762 38.00 -16.48 17.11
CA LYS A 762 37.82 -16.63 18.57
C LYS A 762 36.68 -15.76 19.11
N GLY A 763 35.62 -15.57 18.31
CA GLY A 763 34.44 -14.79 18.66
C GLY A 763 34.60 -13.26 18.57
N ASP A 764 35.61 -12.76 17.86
CA ASP A 764 35.77 -11.31 17.65
C ASP A 764 34.93 -10.75 16.50
N VAL A 765 34.47 -11.62 15.58
CA VAL A 765 33.60 -11.23 14.46
C VAL A 765 32.32 -12.07 14.50
N SER A 766 31.17 -11.40 14.40
CA SER A 766 29.86 -12.03 14.20
C SER A 766 29.00 -11.25 13.20
N LEU A 767 28.06 -11.96 12.59
CA LEU A 767 26.99 -11.43 11.76
C LEU A 767 25.73 -11.31 12.62
N THR A 768 25.05 -10.18 12.52
CA THR A 768 23.80 -9.93 13.24
C THR A 768 22.68 -10.80 12.65
N VAL A 769 22.15 -11.72 13.46
CA VAL A 769 21.00 -12.55 13.09
C VAL A 769 19.74 -11.92 13.66
N GLU A 770 18.90 -11.39 12.78
CA GLU A 770 17.61 -10.81 13.16
C GLU A 770 16.62 -11.94 13.53
N GLY A 771 16.16 -11.95 14.80
CA GLY A 771 15.41 -13.07 15.38
C GLY A 771 13.92 -13.10 15.02
N ASP A 772 13.26 -11.95 15.05
CA ASP A 772 11.79 -11.84 15.09
C ASP A 772 11.18 -11.16 13.85
N ILE A 773 11.90 -11.09 12.73
CA ILE A 773 11.31 -10.63 11.46
C ILE A 773 10.33 -11.67 10.91
N ASN A 774 9.27 -11.18 10.29
CA ASN A 774 8.45 -11.95 9.38
C ASN A 774 9.34 -12.63 8.31
N PRO A 775 9.29 -13.97 8.17
CA PRO A 775 10.13 -14.67 7.20
C PRO A 775 9.97 -14.17 5.75
N GLY A 776 8.80 -13.65 5.38
CA GLY A 776 8.54 -13.08 4.06
C GLY A 776 9.38 -11.84 3.73
N ASP A 777 9.81 -11.11 4.76
CA ASP A 777 10.63 -9.90 4.64
C ASP A 777 12.13 -10.20 4.68
N SER A 778 12.51 -11.47 4.90
CA SER A 778 13.92 -11.89 4.86
C SER A 778 14.39 -12.21 3.43
N PHE A 779 15.69 -12.13 3.20
CA PHE A 779 16.29 -12.45 1.92
C PHE A 779 16.04 -13.92 1.54
N PHE A 780 15.47 -14.14 0.36
CA PHE A 780 14.93 -15.44 -0.12
C PHE A 780 13.83 -16.06 0.74
N GLY A 781 13.38 -15.38 1.79
CA GLY A 781 12.35 -15.87 2.66
C GLY A 781 10.96 -15.81 2.04
N ARG A 782 10.05 -16.58 2.64
CA ARG A 782 8.63 -16.66 2.29
C ARG A 782 7.81 -16.93 3.53
N SER A 783 6.63 -16.34 3.61
CA SER A 783 5.68 -16.59 4.69
C SER A 783 4.24 -16.66 4.17
N LEU A 784 3.41 -17.31 4.97
CA LEU A 784 1.96 -17.29 4.90
C LEU A 784 1.48 -16.66 6.21
N THR A 785 0.68 -15.60 6.10
CA THR A 785 0.10 -14.88 7.23
C THR A 785 -1.41 -14.94 7.13
N LYS A 786 -2.03 -15.55 8.13
CA LYS A 786 -3.48 -15.52 8.36
C LYS A 786 -3.75 -14.54 9.50
N SER A 787 -4.66 -13.61 9.31
CA SER A 787 -5.05 -12.64 10.33
C SER A 787 -6.55 -12.52 10.37
N THR A 788 -7.13 -12.74 11.56
CA THR A 788 -8.55 -12.50 11.82
C THR A 788 -8.68 -11.42 12.86
N ARG A 789 -9.42 -10.38 12.54
CA ARG A 789 -9.60 -9.17 13.34
C ARG A 789 -11.08 -8.94 13.57
N PHE A 790 -11.47 -8.75 14.83
CA PHE A 790 -12.79 -8.26 15.23
C PHE A 790 -12.64 -6.86 15.82
N GLU A 791 -13.52 -5.95 15.43
CA GLU A 791 -13.57 -4.58 15.92
C GLU A 791 -15.00 -4.18 16.25
N ALA A 792 -15.16 -3.31 17.25
CA ALA A 792 -16.45 -2.71 17.57
C ALA A 792 -16.25 -1.32 18.19
N SER A 793 -17.22 -0.44 18.01
CA SER A 793 -17.37 0.76 18.83
C SER A 793 -18.05 0.40 20.16
N LEU A 794 -17.75 1.16 21.21
CA LEU A 794 -18.30 0.96 22.55
C LEU A 794 -19.25 2.11 22.89
N ASN A 795 -20.46 1.78 23.31
CA ASN A 795 -21.40 2.78 23.82
C ASN A 795 -21.13 3.12 25.29
N ALA A 796 -21.93 4.02 25.88
CA ALA A 796 -21.77 4.46 27.27
C ALA A 796 -21.89 3.30 28.29
N GLU A 797 -22.58 2.22 27.95
CA GLU A 797 -22.72 1.01 28.77
C GLU A 797 -21.60 -0.02 28.50
N LYS A 798 -20.62 0.32 27.65
CA LYS A 798 -19.54 -0.57 27.15
C LYS A 798 -20.04 -1.79 26.36
N LYS A 799 -21.21 -1.70 25.74
CA LYS A 799 -21.70 -2.71 24.80
C LYS A 799 -21.15 -2.46 23.39
N PHE A 800 -20.98 -3.53 22.63
CA PHE A 800 -20.44 -3.53 21.29
C PHE A 800 -21.49 -3.06 20.27
N GLU A 801 -21.19 -1.97 19.59
CA GLU A 801 -21.96 -1.42 18.46
C GLU A 801 -21.06 -1.36 17.21
N ARG A 802 -21.67 -1.40 16.02
CA ARG A 802 -20.95 -1.36 14.73
C ARG A 802 -19.86 -2.41 14.65
N LYS A 803 -20.25 -3.67 14.88
CA LYS A 803 -19.32 -4.79 14.88
C LYS A 803 -18.78 -5.00 13.48
N PHE A 804 -17.51 -5.34 13.40
CA PHE A 804 -16.80 -5.63 12.16
C PHE A 804 -15.88 -6.81 12.39
N LEU A 805 -15.85 -7.73 11.43
CA LEU A 805 -14.96 -8.88 11.46
C LEU A 805 -14.29 -8.97 10.09
N SER A 806 -12.97 -9.12 10.07
CA SER A 806 -12.19 -9.31 8.85
C SER A 806 -11.30 -10.53 9.01
N LEU A 807 -11.30 -11.41 8.02
CA LEU A 807 -10.33 -12.48 7.88
C LEU A 807 -9.49 -12.20 6.64
N SER A 808 -8.18 -12.24 6.79
CA SER A 808 -7.22 -12.10 5.70
C SER A 808 -6.25 -13.27 5.66
N ASP A 809 -5.90 -13.69 4.45
CA ASP A 809 -4.87 -14.67 4.19
C ASP A 809 -3.94 -14.10 3.13
N SER A 810 -2.66 -13.95 3.46
CA SER A 810 -1.67 -13.34 2.59
C SER A 810 -0.41 -14.18 2.52
N LYS A 811 0.16 -14.30 1.32
CA LYS A 811 1.47 -14.89 1.09
C LYS A 811 2.46 -13.79 0.79
N GLN A 812 3.59 -13.84 1.48
CA GLN A 812 4.66 -12.86 1.34
C GLN A 812 5.97 -13.54 0.95
N GLY A 813 6.87 -12.81 0.30
CA GLY A 813 8.21 -13.29 0.06
C GLY A 813 9.06 -12.46 -0.88
N TRP A 814 10.33 -12.86 -0.99
CA TRP A 814 11.33 -12.10 -1.71
C TRP A 814 11.05 -11.90 -3.21
N ALA A 815 10.60 -12.95 -3.90
CA ALA A 815 10.43 -12.93 -5.34
C ALA A 815 9.44 -13.99 -5.86
N LEU A 816 8.63 -13.60 -6.85
CA LEU A 816 7.68 -14.46 -7.54
C LEU A 816 7.76 -14.25 -9.06
N SER A 817 7.71 -15.35 -9.83
CA SER A 817 7.61 -15.29 -11.29
C SER A 817 6.14 -15.25 -11.74
N PRO A 818 5.84 -14.72 -12.95
CA PRO A 818 4.48 -14.61 -13.49
C PRO A 818 3.72 -15.93 -13.46
N ASN A 819 4.36 -17.05 -13.85
CA ASN A 819 3.74 -18.36 -13.83
C ASN A 819 3.33 -18.82 -12.42
N LYS A 820 4.12 -18.50 -11.39
CA LYS A 820 3.79 -18.84 -10.00
C LYS A 820 2.71 -17.92 -9.45
N LEU A 821 2.70 -16.66 -9.89
CA LEU A 821 1.69 -15.67 -9.55
C LEU A 821 0.33 -16.05 -10.14
N ILE A 822 0.27 -16.38 -11.43
CA ILE A 822 -0.94 -16.86 -12.11
C ILE A 822 -1.51 -18.09 -11.39
N LYS A 823 -0.67 -19.08 -11.05
CA LYS A 823 -1.10 -20.24 -10.25
C LYS A 823 -1.71 -19.85 -8.90
N MET A 824 -1.21 -18.80 -8.26
CA MET A 824 -1.75 -18.30 -7.00
C MET A 824 -3.09 -17.58 -7.22
N MET A 825 -3.20 -16.72 -8.23
CA MET A 825 -4.46 -16.07 -8.63
C MET A 825 -5.54 -17.09 -8.95
N THR A 826 -5.21 -18.13 -9.72
CA THR A 826 -6.15 -19.21 -10.05
C THR A 826 -6.63 -19.95 -8.80
N LYS A 827 -5.74 -20.27 -7.85
CA LYS A 827 -6.14 -20.90 -6.57
C LYS A 827 -7.08 -20.02 -5.74
N VAL A 828 -6.86 -18.70 -5.74
CA VAL A 828 -7.77 -17.76 -5.06
C VAL A 828 -9.12 -17.73 -5.78
N ASN A 829 -9.14 -17.67 -7.12
CA ASN A 829 -10.37 -17.71 -7.90
C ASN A 829 -11.15 -19.02 -7.69
N GLU A 830 -10.47 -20.16 -7.65
CA GLU A 830 -11.05 -21.47 -7.34
C GLU A 830 -11.66 -21.50 -5.93
N LYS A 831 -10.92 -20.98 -4.92
CA LYS A 831 -11.40 -20.91 -3.53
C LYS A 831 -12.71 -20.13 -3.41
N PHE A 832 -12.81 -18.99 -4.09
CA PHE A 832 -13.99 -18.13 -4.06
C PHE A 832 -15.01 -18.42 -5.17
N GLN A 833 -14.77 -19.45 -5.98
CA GLN A 833 -15.67 -19.88 -7.07
C GLN A 833 -16.08 -18.71 -7.99
N THR A 834 -15.16 -17.78 -8.22
CA THR A 834 -15.36 -16.55 -8.99
C THR A 834 -14.03 -16.00 -9.49
N THR A 835 -14.04 -15.17 -10.53
CA THR A 835 -12.84 -14.51 -11.03
C THR A 835 -12.55 -13.28 -10.18
N LEU A 836 -11.92 -13.45 -9.02
CA LEU A 836 -11.40 -12.33 -8.23
C LEU A 836 -10.27 -11.64 -8.99
N PHE A 837 -9.24 -12.39 -9.38
CA PHE A 837 -8.08 -11.86 -10.10
C PHE A 837 -8.14 -12.23 -11.59
N ASP A 838 -8.01 -11.24 -12.48
CA ASP A 838 -7.83 -11.49 -13.93
C ASP A 838 -6.33 -11.65 -14.23
N THR A 839 -5.93 -12.83 -14.72
CA THR A 839 -4.53 -13.17 -15.00
C THR A 839 -3.92 -12.34 -16.12
N ALA A 840 -4.74 -11.71 -16.98
CA ALA A 840 -4.29 -10.79 -18.01
C ALA A 840 -3.73 -9.47 -17.45
N GLN A 841 -3.92 -9.19 -16.14
CA GLN A 841 -3.32 -8.03 -15.48
C GLN A 841 -1.80 -8.16 -15.27
N ILE A 842 -1.21 -9.34 -15.50
CA ILE A 842 0.21 -9.59 -15.27
C ILE A 842 1.03 -9.28 -16.52
N ASP A 843 1.70 -8.14 -16.52
CA ASP A 843 2.50 -7.61 -17.64
C ASP A 843 3.98 -7.37 -17.28
N PHE A 844 4.43 -7.87 -16.13
CA PHE A 844 5.77 -7.67 -15.60
C PHE A 844 6.56 -8.99 -15.53
N GLU A 845 7.89 -8.91 -15.55
CA GLU A 845 8.75 -10.10 -15.57
C GLU A 845 8.84 -10.80 -14.20
N LYS A 846 8.82 -10.02 -13.12
CA LYS A 846 9.02 -10.52 -11.75
C LYS A 846 8.42 -9.58 -10.72
N LEU A 847 7.82 -10.13 -9.67
CA LEU A 847 7.35 -9.37 -8.51
C LEU A 847 8.30 -9.61 -7.34
N ARG A 848 8.90 -8.57 -6.79
CA ARG A 848 9.80 -8.63 -5.62
C ARG A 848 9.15 -8.07 -4.38
N LEU A 849 9.51 -8.60 -3.20
CA LEU A 849 8.82 -8.31 -1.93
C LEU A 849 7.31 -8.38 -2.11
N PHE A 850 6.85 -9.49 -2.69
CA PHE A 850 5.45 -9.63 -3.03
C PHE A 850 4.65 -9.85 -1.74
N LYS A 851 3.45 -9.27 -1.67
CA LYS A 851 2.41 -9.60 -0.71
C LYS A 851 1.11 -9.75 -1.48
N ILE A 852 0.61 -10.97 -1.56
CA ILE A 852 -0.61 -11.28 -2.32
C ILE A 852 -1.57 -11.99 -1.38
N GLY A 853 -2.82 -11.55 -1.35
CA GLY A 853 -3.79 -12.13 -0.44
C GLY A 853 -5.22 -11.79 -0.78
N TYR A 854 -6.11 -12.19 0.11
CA TYR A 854 -7.51 -11.82 0.09
C TYR A 854 -7.99 -11.45 1.48
N HIS A 855 -9.10 -10.72 1.52
CA HIS A 855 -9.81 -10.26 2.69
C HIS A 855 -11.27 -10.67 2.58
N VAL A 856 -11.85 -11.13 3.68
CA VAL A 856 -13.27 -11.45 3.84
C VAL A 856 -13.79 -10.62 5.01
N ASN A 857 -14.55 -9.58 4.70
CA ASN A 857 -15.12 -8.66 5.67
C ASN A 857 -16.58 -9.02 5.93
N LEU A 858 -16.95 -9.13 7.21
CA LEU A 858 -18.32 -9.23 7.70
C LEU A 858 -18.66 -7.96 8.48
N TYR A 859 -19.79 -7.36 8.13
CA TYR A 859 -20.35 -6.22 8.85
C TYR A 859 -21.30 -6.69 9.95
N ASP A 860 -21.83 -5.75 10.72
CA ASP A 860 -22.68 -6.01 11.90
C ASP A 860 -23.77 -7.07 11.64
N ARG A 861 -24.56 -6.89 10.58
CA ARG A 861 -25.59 -7.88 10.15
C ARG A 861 -25.01 -9.25 9.79
N GLY A 862 -23.80 -9.30 9.25
CA GLY A 862 -23.10 -10.55 8.94
C GLY A 862 -22.67 -11.29 10.20
N ILE A 863 -22.27 -10.55 11.23
CA ILE A 863 -21.92 -11.10 12.55
C ILE A 863 -23.19 -11.54 13.30
N GLU A 864 -24.30 -10.82 13.18
CA GLU A 864 -25.60 -11.27 13.69
C GLU A 864 -26.04 -12.58 13.03
N ARG A 865 -25.86 -12.69 11.70
CA ARG A 865 -26.14 -13.93 10.96
C ARG A 865 -25.23 -15.08 11.39
N LEU A 866 -23.94 -14.82 11.56
CA LEU A 866 -22.96 -15.77 12.08
C LEU A 866 -23.40 -16.33 13.44
N ASN A 867 -23.84 -15.47 14.34
CA ASN A 867 -24.33 -15.83 15.68
C ASN A 867 -25.69 -16.55 15.66
N ALA A 868 -26.47 -16.40 14.59
CA ALA A 868 -27.78 -17.03 14.44
C ALA A 868 -27.73 -18.43 13.79
N ILE A 869 -26.55 -18.90 13.36
CA ILE A 869 -26.38 -20.22 12.72
C ILE A 869 -26.77 -21.33 13.69
N LYS A 870 -27.62 -22.25 13.24
CA LYS A 870 -28.02 -23.45 13.99
C LYS A 870 -27.22 -24.67 13.53
N VAL A 871 -27.08 -25.65 14.41
CA VAL A 871 -26.43 -26.92 14.09
C VAL A 871 -27.14 -27.63 12.92
N SER A 872 -28.46 -27.52 12.83
CA SER A 872 -29.27 -28.06 11.72
C SER A 872 -28.90 -27.50 10.34
N ASP A 873 -28.43 -26.25 10.30
CA ASP A 873 -28.02 -25.60 9.05
C ASP A 873 -26.72 -26.26 8.52
N ILE A 874 -25.88 -26.75 9.43
CA ILE A 874 -24.63 -27.47 9.12
C ILE A 874 -24.88 -28.95 8.83
N ASP A 875 -25.85 -29.59 9.49
CA ASP A 875 -26.18 -31.01 9.31
C ASP A 875 -26.49 -31.35 7.84
N THR A 876 -27.25 -30.46 7.17
CA THR A 876 -27.61 -30.61 5.75
C THR A 876 -26.39 -30.56 4.83
N ILE A 877 -25.45 -29.65 5.12
CA ILE A 877 -24.22 -29.48 4.34
C ILE A 877 -23.27 -30.65 4.59
N GLU A 878 -23.14 -31.07 5.85
CA GLU A 878 -22.30 -32.20 6.24
C GLU A 878 -22.73 -33.50 5.54
N ALA A 879 -24.04 -33.80 5.54
CA ALA A 879 -24.57 -34.98 4.88
C ALA A 879 -24.23 -34.99 3.37
N ARG A 880 -24.35 -33.84 2.71
CA ARG A 880 -23.96 -33.68 1.29
C ARG A 880 -22.45 -33.87 1.10
N TYR A 881 -21.62 -33.24 1.92
CA TYR A 881 -20.16 -33.37 1.79
C TYR A 881 -19.67 -34.79 2.07
N LYS A 882 -20.24 -35.50 3.05
CA LYS A 882 -19.91 -36.92 3.32
C LYS A 882 -20.25 -37.82 2.14
N ALA A 883 -21.32 -37.52 1.40
CA ALA A 883 -21.68 -38.24 0.18
C ALA A 883 -20.76 -37.90 -1.00
N GLU A 884 -20.39 -36.61 -1.17
CA GLU A 884 -19.59 -36.14 -2.30
C GLU A 884 -18.09 -36.41 -2.17
N ARG A 885 -17.53 -36.35 -0.95
CA ARG A 885 -16.07 -36.37 -0.69
C ARG A 885 -15.52 -37.74 -0.28
N ALA A 886 -16.29 -38.81 -0.54
CA ALA A 886 -16.04 -40.20 -0.12
C ALA A 886 -14.58 -40.52 0.26
N CYS A 887 -14.31 -40.59 1.56
CA CYS A 887 -13.04 -41.06 2.10
C CYS A 887 -13.13 -42.55 2.47
N PRO A 888 -12.03 -43.32 2.35
CA PRO A 888 -11.97 -44.70 2.81
C PRO A 888 -12.36 -44.80 4.30
N GLN A 889 -13.21 -45.76 4.66
CA GLN A 889 -13.67 -45.94 6.05
C GLN A 889 -12.58 -46.53 6.98
N ASP A 890 -11.49 -47.06 6.43
CA ASP A 890 -10.52 -47.89 7.17
C ASP A 890 -9.33 -47.16 7.80
N GLU A 891 -9.28 -45.83 7.75
CA GLU A 891 -8.24 -45.06 8.47
C GLU A 891 -8.89 -43.96 9.30
N GLY A 892 -8.29 -43.59 10.43
CA GLY A 892 -8.73 -42.49 11.31
C GLY A 892 -8.84 -41.10 10.65
N SER A 893 -8.72 -41.03 9.32
CA SER A 893 -8.93 -39.88 8.43
C SER A 893 -10.40 -39.63 8.08
N SER A 894 -11.31 -40.58 8.32
CA SER A 894 -12.76 -40.44 8.02
C SER A 894 -13.45 -39.32 8.82
N ASN A 895 -12.92 -38.96 9.98
CA ASN A 895 -13.40 -37.87 10.84
C ASN A 895 -12.64 -36.55 10.57
N SER A 896 -12.50 -36.18 9.30
CA SER A 896 -11.85 -34.92 8.90
C SER A 896 -12.78 -34.06 8.04
N ALA A 897 -12.59 -32.73 8.11
CA ALA A 897 -13.33 -31.79 7.26
C ALA A 897 -13.08 -32.02 5.76
N ALA A 898 -11.89 -32.55 5.41
CA ALA A 898 -11.59 -32.98 4.05
C ALA A 898 -12.54 -34.09 3.58
N CYS A 899 -12.96 -34.98 4.49
CA CYS A 899 -13.91 -36.05 4.26
C CYS A 899 -15.38 -35.65 4.49
N GLY A 900 -15.63 -34.35 4.68
CA GLY A 900 -16.97 -33.81 4.89
C GLY A 900 -17.47 -33.90 6.33
N ASP A 901 -16.65 -34.30 7.31
CA ASP A 901 -17.04 -34.22 8.73
C ASP A 901 -16.91 -32.79 9.26
N LEU A 902 -18.04 -32.20 9.69
CA LEU A 902 -18.14 -30.81 10.14
C LEU A 902 -18.35 -30.74 11.67
N SER A 903 -17.98 -31.79 12.39
CA SER A 903 -18.09 -31.90 13.84
C SER A 903 -17.43 -30.75 14.60
N THR A 904 -16.27 -30.27 14.12
CA THR A 904 -15.58 -29.09 14.68
C THR A 904 -16.43 -27.82 14.61
N ILE A 905 -17.06 -27.54 13.46
CA ILE A 905 -17.96 -26.39 13.29
C ILE A 905 -19.14 -26.52 14.25
N LYS A 906 -19.76 -27.70 14.34
CA LYS A 906 -20.90 -27.94 15.22
C LYS A 906 -20.54 -27.76 16.70
N TRP A 907 -19.34 -28.20 17.10
CA TRP A 907 -18.84 -28.01 18.46
C TRP A 907 -18.64 -26.52 18.76
N ASN A 908 -17.99 -25.78 17.86
CA ASN A 908 -17.77 -24.34 18.00
C ASN A 908 -19.09 -23.55 18.03
N LEU A 909 -20.06 -23.89 17.17
CA LEU A 909 -21.40 -23.29 17.23
C LEU A 909 -22.07 -23.48 18.60
N LYS A 910 -22.07 -24.71 19.14
CA LYS A 910 -22.64 -25.00 20.47
C LYS A 910 -21.91 -24.25 21.58
N LYS A 911 -20.59 -24.07 21.44
CA LYS A 911 -19.77 -23.27 22.37
C LYS A 911 -20.16 -21.80 22.29
N CYS A 912 -20.25 -21.21 21.09
CA CYS A 912 -20.59 -19.80 20.89
C CYS A 912 -21.99 -19.47 21.41
N GLN A 913 -22.99 -20.33 21.13
CA GLN A 913 -24.38 -20.13 21.58
C GLN A 913 -24.54 -20.12 23.12
N LYS A 914 -23.61 -20.73 23.87
CA LYS A 914 -23.64 -20.73 25.34
C LYS A 914 -22.97 -19.50 25.95
N THR A 915 -22.22 -18.74 25.16
CA THR A 915 -21.45 -17.58 25.61
C THR A 915 -22.34 -16.36 25.76
N LYS A 916 -22.29 -15.70 26.92
CA LYS A 916 -23.09 -14.49 27.21
C LYS A 916 -22.27 -13.19 27.22
N ASN A 917 -20.97 -13.28 27.45
CA ASN A 917 -20.06 -12.13 27.46
C ASN A 917 -19.70 -11.75 26.02
N GLU A 918 -19.80 -10.46 25.67
CA GLU A 918 -19.54 -9.99 24.30
C GLU A 918 -18.07 -10.16 23.85
N GLU A 919 -17.08 -10.05 24.73
CA GLU A 919 -15.67 -10.31 24.39
C GLU A 919 -15.41 -11.80 24.09
N ASP A 920 -16.03 -12.68 24.88
CA ASP A 920 -15.91 -14.12 24.69
C ASP A 920 -16.68 -14.56 23.45
N LEU A 921 -17.82 -13.90 23.16
CA LEU A 921 -18.58 -14.11 21.94
C LEU A 921 -17.76 -13.67 20.72
N ALA A 922 -17.15 -12.48 20.76
CA ALA A 922 -16.23 -12.02 19.71
C ALA A 922 -15.04 -12.98 19.51
N SER A 923 -14.51 -13.53 20.61
CA SER A 923 -13.47 -14.56 20.53
C SER A 923 -13.96 -15.84 19.87
N CYS A 924 -15.22 -16.21 20.08
CA CYS A 924 -15.85 -17.35 19.45
C CYS A 924 -16.16 -17.09 17.97
N ASP A 925 -16.64 -15.89 17.62
CA ASP A 925 -16.90 -15.45 16.24
C ASP A 925 -15.64 -15.51 15.38
N VAL A 926 -14.50 -15.07 15.93
CA VAL A 926 -13.18 -15.16 15.29
C VAL A 926 -12.73 -16.60 15.03
N GLU A 927 -13.09 -17.55 15.91
CA GLU A 927 -12.81 -18.99 15.70
C GLU A 927 -13.78 -19.59 14.67
N LEU A 928 -15.06 -19.28 14.80
CA LEU A 928 -16.12 -19.83 13.97
C LEU A 928 -16.01 -19.41 12.50
N ILE A 929 -15.69 -18.15 12.22
CA ILE A 929 -15.52 -17.67 10.85
C ILE A 929 -14.35 -18.34 10.13
N ASP A 930 -13.24 -18.57 10.83
CA ASP A 930 -12.04 -19.22 10.29
C ASP A 930 -12.38 -20.68 9.92
N ASP A 931 -13.09 -21.39 10.79
CA ASP A 931 -13.57 -22.75 10.51
C ASP A 931 -14.55 -22.79 9.34
N LEU A 932 -15.56 -21.90 9.32
CA LEU A 932 -16.55 -21.86 8.24
C LEU A 932 -15.89 -21.61 6.88
N LEU A 933 -14.95 -20.66 6.80
CA LEU A 933 -14.28 -20.33 5.53
C LEU A 933 -13.27 -21.40 5.09
N ASN A 934 -12.67 -22.14 6.03
CA ASN A 934 -11.68 -23.19 5.72
C ASN A 934 -12.33 -24.54 5.39
N TYR A 935 -13.49 -24.86 5.97
CA TYR A 935 -14.11 -26.18 5.83
C TYR A 935 -15.32 -26.22 4.89
N LEU A 936 -16.02 -25.09 4.71
CA LEU A 936 -17.13 -24.99 3.74
C LEU A 936 -16.63 -24.53 2.37
N THR A 937 -17.35 -24.92 1.32
CA THR A 937 -17.22 -24.27 0.01
C THR A 937 -17.70 -22.83 0.12
N PHE A 938 -17.13 -21.93 -0.70
CA PHE A 938 -17.51 -20.53 -0.64
C PHE A 938 -18.99 -20.28 -0.99
N SER A 939 -19.59 -21.09 -1.87
CA SER A 939 -21.03 -21.04 -2.15
C SER A 939 -21.87 -21.30 -0.90
N ASP A 940 -21.53 -22.32 -0.11
CA ASP A 940 -22.26 -22.66 1.12
C ASP A 940 -22.03 -21.62 2.21
N PHE A 941 -20.79 -21.16 2.36
CA PHE A 941 -20.46 -20.04 3.24
C PHE A 941 -21.30 -18.79 2.92
N LYS A 942 -21.36 -18.41 1.64
CA LYS A 942 -22.14 -17.28 1.15
C LYS A 942 -23.64 -17.48 1.36
N GLN A 943 -24.16 -18.72 1.26
CA GLN A 943 -25.56 -19.03 1.52
C GLN A 943 -25.93 -18.84 2.99
N ILE A 944 -25.06 -19.26 3.91
CA ILE A 944 -25.28 -19.13 5.35
C ILE A 944 -25.22 -17.65 5.80
N ILE A 945 -24.17 -16.93 5.40
CA ILE A 945 -23.94 -15.55 5.84
C ILE A 945 -24.83 -14.54 5.10
N GLY A 946 -25.09 -14.79 3.82
CA GLY A 946 -25.78 -13.89 2.90
C GLY A 946 -24.82 -12.94 2.19
N VAL A 947 -24.95 -12.86 0.87
CA VAL A 947 -24.09 -12.04 -0.02
C VAL A 947 -24.22 -10.51 0.21
N GLU A 948 -25.26 -10.06 0.91
CA GLU A 948 -25.43 -8.65 1.33
C GLU A 948 -24.57 -8.27 2.54
N ASN A 949 -24.11 -9.27 3.31
CA ASN A 949 -23.50 -9.06 4.62
C ASN A 949 -21.99 -9.31 4.64
N LEU A 950 -21.42 -9.65 3.48
CA LEU A 950 -20.00 -9.93 3.30
C LEU A 950 -19.43 -9.06 2.19
N TYR A 951 -18.14 -8.77 2.28
CA TYR A 951 -17.36 -8.11 1.24
C TYR A 951 -16.00 -8.80 1.12
N VAL A 952 -15.75 -9.41 -0.04
CA VAL A 952 -14.50 -10.13 -0.34
C VAL A 952 -13.73 -9.39 -1.42
N TYR A 953 -12.44 -9.19 -1.19
CA TYR A 953 -11.54 -8.60 -2.16
C TYR A 953 -10.13 -9.15 -2.00
N GLY A 954 -9.32 -9.05 -3.05
CA GLY A 954 -7.94 -9.48 -3.14
C GLY A 954 -7.01 -8.31 -3.37
N THR A 955 -5.78 -8.42 -2.88
CA THR A 955 -4.73 -7.43 -3.04
C THR A 955 -3.44 -8.09 -3.51
N MET A 956 -2.69 -7.36 -4.33
CA MET A 956 -1.35 -7.72 -4.77
C MET A 956 -0.43 -6.51 -4.71
N ASP A 957 0.54 -6.59 -3.83
CA ASP A 957 1.60 -5.60 -3.61
C ASP A 957 2.97 -6.18 -3.94
N GLY A 958 3.91 -5.29 -4.27
CA GLY A 958 5.31 -5.63 -4.49
C GLY A 958 5.94 -4.79 -5.60
N PHE A 959 7.27 -4.86 -5.72
CA PHE A 959 8.03 -4.17 -6.75
C PHE A 959 8.01 -4.97 -8.05
N ARG A 960 7.37 -4.41 -9.09
CA ARG A 960 7.36 -4.96 -10.44
C ARG A 960 8.70 -4.67 -11.11
N GLN A 961 9.45 -5.71 -11.42
CA GLN A 961 10.72 -5.58 -12.14
C GLN A 961 10.45 -5.28 -13.61
N HIS A 962 11.20 -4.32 -14.16
CA HIS A 962 11.04 -3.86 -15.54
C HIS A 962 9.60 -3.45 -15.82
N SER A 963 9.03 -2.58 -15.00
CA SER A 963 7.71 -1.98 -15.23
C SER A 963 7.78 -0.47 -15.00
N GLU A 964 6.95 0.29 -15.69
CA GLU A 964 6.77 1.72 -15.43
C GLU A 964 5.91 1.97 -14.17
N ILE A 965 5.12 0.96 -13.77
CA ILE A 965 4.30 0.98 -12.56
C ILE A 965 5.04 0.18 -11.49
N LEU A 966 5.73 0.88 -10.59
CA LEU A 966 6.68 0.23 -9.70
C LEU A 966 6.00 -0.65 -8.63
N ASN A 967 5.10 -0.09 -7.84
CA ASN A 967 4.59 -0.73 -6.62
C ASN A 967 3.12 -0.43 -6.30
N ASP A 968 2.34 0.14 -7.22
CA ASP A 968 0.91 0.39 -7.01
C ASP A 968 0.18 -0.93 -6.70
N THR A 969 -0.70 -0.93 -5.70
CA THR A 969 -1.50 -2.11 -5.35
C THR A 969 -2.45 -2.49 -6.48
N ILE A 970 -2.44 -3.77 -6.89
CA ILE A 970 -3.49 -4.31 -7.75
C ILE A 970 -4.61 -4.85 -6.87
N PHE A 971 -5.79 -4.25 -7.01
CA PHE A 971 -7.03 -4.72 -6.39
C PHE A 971 -7.74 -5.70 -7.32
N SER A 972 -8.25 -6.78 -6.75
CA SER A 972 -9.06 -7.76 -7.47
C SER A 972 -10.50 -7.25 -7.67
N ASN A 973 -11.29 -7.99 -8.44
CA ASN A 973 -12.75 -7.91 -8.38
C ASN A 973 -13.23 -8.23 -6.96
N THR A 974 -14.45 -7.81 -6.64
CA THR A 974 -15.05 -7.98 -5.32
C THR A 974 -16.26 -8.91 -5.37
N VAL A 975 -16.58 -9.53 -4.23
CA VAL A 975 -17.82 -10.28 -4.04
C VAL A 975 -18.56 -9.74 -2.84
N GLY A 976 -19.87 -9.54 -2.99
CA GLY A 976 -20.74 -9.08 -1.92
C GLY A 976 -20.95 -7.56 -1.95
N LYS A 977 -21.16 -6.94 -0.80
CA LYS A 977 -21.44 -5.51 -0.68
C LYS A 977 -20.82 -4.94 0.59
N ILE A 978 -20.33 -3.72 0.50
CA ILE A 978 -19.96 -2.93 1.68
C ILE A 978 -21.24 -2.59 2.47
N GLY A 979 -21.38 -3.20 3.65
CA GLY A 979 -22.56 -3.10 4.51
C GLY A 979 -22.54 -1.96 5.53
N SER A 980 -21.43 -1.21 5.60
CA SER A 980 -21.24 -0.09 6.53
C SER A 980 -20.55 1.08 5.83
N ARG A 981 -20.68 2.30 6.36
CA ARG A 981 -19.79 3.42 5.97
C ARG A 981 -18.32 3.11 6.30
N GLU A 982 -18.11 2.22 7.27
CA GLU A 982 -16.82 1.75 7.76
C GLU A 982 -16.38 0.49 6.99
N TRP A 983 -15.97 0.67 5.72
CA TRP A 983 -15.75 -0.44 4.79
C TRP A 983 -14.69 -1.45 5.25
N ASN A 984 -13.64 -0.98 5.95
CA ASN A 984 -12.54 -1.77 6.49
C ASN A 984 -12.49 -1.80 8.04
N GLY A 985 -13.62 -1.46 8.68
CA GLY A 985 -13.79 -1.45 10.13
C GLY A 985 -13.77 -0.07 10.76
N PRO A 986 -14.36 0.08 11.97
CA PRO A 986 -14.47 1.35 12.68
C PRO A 986 -13.10 1.95 13.03
N LEU A 987 -12.11 1.13 13.39
CA LEU A 987 -10.80 1.65 13.82
C LEU A 987 -9.98 2.22 12.66
N ASP A 988 -10.09 1.62 11.47
CA ASP A 988 -9.32 2.04 10.30
C ASP A 988 -9.71 3.44 9.83
N ILE A 989 -11.02 3.71 9.75
CA ILE A 989 -11.55 5.04 9.41
C ILE A 989 -11.18 6.06 10.47
N VAL A 990 -11.31 5.70 11.75
CA VAL A 990 -10.98 6.62 12.84
C VAL A 990 -9.49 6.97 12.80
N ARG A 991 -8.61 5.99 12.57
CA ARG A 991 -7.17 6.23 12.37
C ARG A 991 -6.91 7.19 11.21
N GLU A 992 -7.53 6.98 10.05
CA GLU A 992 -7.38 7.84 8.87
C GLU A 992 -7.87 9.26 9.11
N LEU A 993 -9.04 9.42 9.72
CA LEU A 993 -9.62 10.73 10.07
C LEU A 993 -8.75 11.50 11.06
N LEU A 994 -8.12 10.80 12.00
CA LEU A 994 -7.18 11.37 12.96
C LEU A 994 -5.78 11.59 12.37
N GLY A 995 -5.52 11.04 11.18
CA GLY A 995 -4.25 11.09 10.49
C GLY A 995 -3.10 10.45 11.27
N LEU A 996 -3.38 9.45 12.12
CA LEU A 996 -2.38 8.69 12.87
C LEU A 996 -1.77 7.60 11.96
N SER A 997 -0.48 7.30 12.11
CA SER A 997 0.10 6.16 11.38
C SER A 997 -0.43 4.84 11.93
N GLY A 998 -0.42 3.77 11.11
CA GLY A 998 -0.85 2.45 11.54
C GLY A 998 0.01 1.90 12.68
N GLY A 999 1.32 2.10 12.56
CA GLY A 999 2.29 1.71 13.58
C GLY A 999 2.12 2.44 14.92
N GLU A 1000 1.77 3.73 14.92
CA GLU A 1000 1.46 4.48 16.15
C GLU A 1000 0.13 4.05 16.75
N PHE A 1001 -0.93 4.02 15.93
CA PHE A 1001 -2.28 3.69 16.39
C PHE A 1001 -2.37 2.32 17.06
N SER A 1002 -1.60 1.34 16.57
CA SER A 1002 -1.58 -0.03 17.12
C SER A 1002 -0.64 -0.21 18.31
N GLY A 1003 0.27 0.74 18.57
CA GLY A 1003 1.34 0.62 19.57
C GLY A 1003 2.44 -0.38 19.16
N SER A 1004 2.71 -0.52 17.85
CA SER A 1004 3.68 -1.50 17.30
C SER A 1004 5.12 -1.33 17.81
N TRP A 1005 5.48 -0.16 18.33
CA TRP A 1005 6.81 0.13 18.89
C TRP A 1005 7.04 -0.46 20.29
N MET A 1006 5.99 -0.95 20.96
CA MET A 1006 6.06 -1.66 22.25
C MET A 1006 5.40 -3.04 22.23
N ARG A 1007 4.42 -3.24 21.35
CA ARG A 1007 3.67 -4.49 21.22
C ARG A 1007 4.30 -5.38 20.15
N GLU A 1008 4.12 -6.67 20.34
CA GLU A 1008 4.52 -7.63 19.32
C GLU A 1008 3.53 -7.63 18.16
N SER A 1009 4.03 -7.58 16.92
CA SER A 1009 3.23 -7.63 15.70
C SER A 1009 3.82 -8.65 14.71
N ILE A 1010 3.07 -8.97 13.65
CA ILE A 1010 3.47 -9.88 12.56
C ILE A 1010 3.94 -9.08 11.34
#